data_AF-A0A0B1U8P3-F1
#
_entry.id   AF-A0A0B1U8P3-F1
#
_cell.length_a   1.000
_cell.length_b   1.000
_cell.length_c   1.000
_cell.angle_alpha   90.00
_cell.angle_beta   90.00
_cell.angle_gamma   90.00
#
_symmetry.space_group_name_H-M   'P 1'
#
loop_
_entity.id
_entity.type
_entity.pdbx_description
1 polymer ?
#
loop_
_entity_poly.entity_id
_entity_poly.type
_entity_poly.pdbx_seq_one_letter_code
_entity_poly.pdbx_strand_id
1 'polypeptide(L)'
;MTAAIAVALTAPPYSVLTYSLPPYFTPTDFPVGLRLLVPMANWLRTGVVVATEAAPPPGVTLRAAMWPLERQPLCDGDYMELVATLASRHMSTPGRILGTLLPRGLRSSKVIFECSEAGVPRSLTALALSRKPPDELARLAMAWRDGTMLCRLDAAERDPLCALAADPPWPVRPGAARQMAVLDLLCDQGPMPLSDLKKRLGPGTLPLLRRLSDLGLVRLSEVDPAAGLPAAIETTAATLPPLTAEQTTALAELALALERPDGAARLVYGVTGSGKTRLYMELARLVLGKGRQVLLLAPEVALAAKLHRAAVRAFPQLRPLLYHGYQPPSLREESFWRAAGDAAPMVVAGTRSALLLPLRNIGLIVLDEEHDGAFKQEDRLPYQAKEVGFFRAKQSGALFVLGSATPDVKTFYAAKAGHVPMVRLANRVGGGGMPAIELVDMRGAGKLTAVAGKHETGDRTGVLTDLAAAALAETVAAGDQAMILLNRRGYAPLLFCLDCETPVRCPRCELSLTFHKDRERLVCHYCGFARPHPSPCPGCGGASFLPMGVGSEMLEEQLAGVLPAGTVVARLDRDVARRPERAEAILTEFASGQAQVLVGTQMLSKGHHFPAVTLVIAADADLGRNLPDYRASERTFQLLTQVAGRAGRGERPGRVLIQTRMPDDPFFSHVTRGDFEGFYELELSRRRRLCYPPFIRLGLARLSFPRELENGYALATAVGEAMRLAAGPLGVRVLGPAPAPLALMAGRRRLHCLIKAPDWPSIRQVYSAGREALSGSTKVRFTLDLDPVDML
;
A
#
# COMPACT_ATOMS: atom_id res chain seq x y z
N MET A 1 -44.32 -12.76 -15.03
CA MET A 1 -43.38 -11.63 -15.05
C MET A 1 -42.07 -12.12 -15.65
N THR A 2 -41.46 -11.36 -16.55
CA THR A 2 -40.13 -11.68 -17.09
C THR A 2 -39.12 -11.67 -15.94
N ALA A 3 -38.41 -12.77 -15.73
CA ALA A 3 -37.35 -12.84 -14.73
C ALA A 3 -36.27 -11.79 -15.05
N ALA A 4 -35.83 -11.06 -14.02
CA ALA A 4 -34.92 -9.94 -14.16
C ALA A 4 -33.86 -9.94 -13.06
N ILE A 5 -32.65 -9.54 -13.43
CA ILE A 5 -31.46 -9.57 -12.59
C ILE A 5 -30.90 -8.15 -12.42
N ALA A 6 -30.33 -7.87 -11.26
CA ALA A 6 -29.56 -6.64 -11.03
C ALA A 6 -28.08 -6.92 -11.26
N VAL A 7 -27.42 -6.06 -12.04
CA VAL A 7 -26.03 -6.23 -12.46
C VAL A 7 -25.21 -4.99 -12.11
N ALA A 8 -24.17 -5.17 -11.30
CA ALA A 8 -23.19 -4.14 -11.01
C ALA A 8 -22.13 -4.07 -12.12
N LEU A 9 -22.02 -2.93 -12.80
CA LEU A 9 -21.02 -2.73 -13.84
C LEU A 9 -19.61 -2.58 -13.23
N THR A 10 -18.63 -3.32 -13.76
CA THR A 10 -17.24 -3.31 -13.23
C THR A 10 -16.36 -2.24 -13.89
N ALA A 11 -16.96 -1.38 -14.70
CA ALA A 11 -16.35 -0.26 -15.42
C ALA A 11 -17.29 0.96 -15.31
N PRO A 12 -16.81 2.19 -15.58
CA PRO A 12 -17.66 3.38 -15.58
C PRO A 12 -18.92 3.15 -16.43
N PRO A 13 -20.12 3.50 -15.92
CA PRO A 13 -20.38 4.38 -14.78
C PRO A 13 -20.38 3.70 -13.39
N TYR A 14 -20.11 2.40 -13.29
CA TYR A 14 -20.14 1.63 -12.04
C TYR A 14 -21.53 1.52 -11.38
N SER A 15 -22.59 1.77 -12.14
CA SER A 15 -23.96 1.67 -11.68
C SER A 15 -24.41 0.21 -11.52
N VAL A 16 -25.43 0.01 -10.71
CA VAL A 16 -26.22 -1.23 -10.71
C VAL A 16 -27.41 -1.02 -11.63
N LEU A 17 -27.59 -1.88 -12.63
CA LEU A 17 -28.65 -1.78 -13.64
C LEU A 17 -29.46 -3.08 -13.68
N THR A 18 -30.76 -2.99 -13.98
CA THR A 18 -31.66 -4.13 -14.11
C THR A 18 -31.73 -4.61 -15.55
N TYR A 19 -31.62 -5.92 -15.76
CA TYR A 19 -31.70 -6.59 -17.07
C TYR A 19 -32.71 -7.73 -17.03
N SER A 20 -33.41 -7.99 -18.14
CA SER A 20 -34.19 -9.22 -18.29
C SER A 20 -33.28 -10.40 -18.63
N LEU A 21 -33.73 -11.62 -18.36
CA LEU A 21 -33.01 -12.83 -18.76
C LEU A 21 -33.20 -13.14 -20.25
N PRO A 22 -32.15 -13.61 -20.95
CA PRO A 22 -32.30 -14.19 -22.28
C PRO A 22 -33.23 -15.41 -22.25
N PRO A 23 -34.02 -15.66 -23.31
CA PRO A 23 -35.01 -16.74 -23.31
C PRO A 23 -34.41 -18.16 -23.22
N TYR A 24 -33.13 -18.32 -23.56
CA TYR A 24 -32.39 -19.58 -23.51
C TYR A 24 -31.64 -19.81 -22.18
N PHE A 25 -31.76 -18.89 -21.22
CA PHE A 25 -31.21 -19.02 -19.86
C PHE A 25 -32.30 -18.93 -18.79
N THR A 26 -32.00 -19.47 -17.62
CA THR A 26 -32.85 -19.52 -16.44
C THR A 26 -32.22 -18.71 -15.30
N PRO A 27 -32.98 -18.33 -14.25
CA PRO A 27 -32.41 -17.63 -13.10
C PRO A 27 -31.25 -18.37 -12.43
N THR A 28 -31.27 -19.71 -12.44
CA THR A 28 -30.20 -20.55 -11.88
C THR A 28 -28.89 -20.47 -12.68
N ASP A 29 -28.92 -20.05 -13.94
CA ASP A 29 -27.72 -19.82 -14.75
C ASP A 29 -27.02 -18.49 -14.39
N PHE A 30 -27.66 -17.63 -13.59
CA PHE A 30 -27.14 -16.31 -13.18
C PHE A 30 -27.14 -16.13 -11.66
N PRO A 31 -26.46 -16.99 -10.87
CA PRO A 31 -26.37 -16.81 -9.43
C PRO A 31 -25.70 -15.47 -9.08
N VAL A 32 -25.99 -14.96 -7.88
CA VAL A 32 -25.32 -13.77 -7.35
C VAL A 32 -23.81 -13.98 -7.38
N GLY A 33 -23.10 -12.94 -7.86
CA GLY A 33 -21.66 -12.94 -7.97
C GLY A 33 -21.08 -13.59 -9.23
N LEU A 34 -21.93 -14.10 -10.13
CA LEU A 34 -21.53 -14.50 -11.47
C LEU A 34 -21.17 -13.28 -12.32
N ARG A 35 -20.09 -13.37 -13.11
CA ARG A 35 -19.79 -12.36 -14.11
C ARG A 35 -20.53 -12.65 -15.41
N LEU A 36 -20.95 -11.59 -16.08
CA LEU A 36 -21.67 -11.69 -17.34
C LEU A 36 -21.39 -10.47 -18.23
N LEU A 37 -21.62 -10.66 -19.52
CA LEU A 37 -21.71 -9.58 -20.49
C LEU A 37 -23.12 -9.00 -20.47
N VAL A 38 -23.20 -7.68 -20.49
CA VAL A 38 -24.44 -6.93 -20.62
C VAL A 38 -24.32 -5.83 -21.68
N PRO A 39 -25.40 -5.53 -22.41
CA PRO A 39 -25.43 -4.38 -23.30
C PRO A 39 -25.56 -3.08 -22.50
N MET A 40 -24.79 -2.06 -22.87
CA MET A 40 -24.90 -0.70 -22.35
C MET A 40 -24.74 0.30 -23.50
N ALA A 41 -25.83 0.98 -23.85
CA ALA A 41 -25.92 1.78 -25.07
C ALA A 41 -25.50 0.97 -26.31
N ASN A 42 -24.38 1.34 -26.96
CA ASN A 42 -23.83 0.66 -28.15
C ASN A 42 -22.64 -0.25 -27.82
N TRP A 43 -22.37 -0.51 -26.54
CA TRP A 43 -21.19 -1.25 -26.09
C TRP A 43 -21.56 -2.46 -25.25
N LEU A 44 -20.72 -3.50 -25.29
CA LEU A 44 -20.76 -4.59 -24.32
C LEU A 44 -19.89 -4.25 -23.12
N ARG A 45 -20.44 -4.47 -21.93
CA ARG A 45 -19.76 -4.29 -20.65
C ARG A 45 -19.78 -5.58 -19.84
N THR A 46 -18.74 -5.76 -19.05
CA THR A 46 -18.72 -6.81 -18.03
C THR A 46 -19.38 -6.27 -16.77
N GLY A 47 -20.23 -7.09 -16.18
CA GLY A 47 -20.86 -6.84 -14.90
C GLY A 47 -20.81 -8.07 -14.01
N VAL A 48 -21.29 -7.90 -12.78
CA VAL A 48 -21.47 -8.98 -11.81
C VAL A 48 -22.91 -8.96 -11.33
N VAL A 49 -23.57 -10.12 -11.27
CA VAL A 49 -24.93 -10.24 -10.73
C VAL A 49 -24.91 -9.89 -9.24
N VAL A 50 -25.79 -8.99 -8.80
CA VAL A 50 -25.95 -8.62 -7.38
C VAL A 50 -27.29 -9.06 -6.80
N ALA A 51 -28.29 -9.32 -7.63
CA ALA A 51 -29.57 -9.91 -7.23
C ALA A 51 -30.22 -10.64 -8.40
N THR A 52 -30.91 -11.76 -8.11
CA THR A 52 -31.58 -12.63 -9.10
C THR A 52 -33.07 -12.33 -9.31
N GLU A 53 -33.67 -11.56 -8.40
CA GLU A 53 -35.08 -11.19 -8.42
C GLU A 53 -35.22 -9.66 -8.33
N ALA A 54 -34.89 -8.97 -9.42
CA ALA A 54 -34.94 -7.52 -9.49
C ALA A 54 -36.26 -7.05 -10.12
N ALA A 55 -36.99 -6.16 -9.44
CA ALA A 55 -38.16 -5.52 -10.03
C ALA A 55 -37.73 -4.49 -11.10
N PRO A 56 -38.38 -4.45 -12.28
CA PRO A 56 -38.16 -3.37 -13.23
C PRO A 56 -38.61 -2.04 -12.62
N PRO A 57 -37.87 -0.94 -12.83
CA PRO A 57 -38.36 0.38 -12.49
C PRO A 57 -39.67 0.69 -13.24
N PRO A 58 -40.61 1.45 -12.64
CA PRO A 58 -41.87 1.80 -13.28
C PRO A 58 -41.65 2.48 -14.64
N GLY A 59 -42.34 2.01 -15.68
CA GLY A 59 -42.28 2.60 -17.03
C GLY A 59 -40.99 2.32 -17.82
N VAL A 60 -40.12 1.41 -17.36
CA VAL A 60 -38.85 1.10 -18.04
C VAL A 60 -38.90 -0.26 -18.74
N THR A 61 -38.69 -0.26 -20.06
CA THR A 61 -38.48 -1.51 -20.82
C THR A 61 -37.06 -2.03 -20.60
N LEU A 62 -36.95 -3.25 -20.09
CA LEU A 62 -35.66 -3.89 -19.82
C LEU A 62 -35.00 -4.37 -21.12
N ARG A 63 -33.68 -4.19 -21.20
CA ARG A 63 -32.83 -4.92 -22.17
C ARG A 63 -32.47 -6.28 -21.58
N ALA A 64 -32.34 -7.29 -22.43
CA ALA A 64 -31.82 -8.58 -22.00
C ALA A 64 -30.33 -8.48 -21.63
N ALA A 65 -29.92 -9.23 -20.60
CA ALA A 65 -28.50 -9.55 -20.39
C ALA A 65 -27.97 -10.31 -21.62
N MET A 66 -26.64 -10.42 -21.79
CA MET A 66 -26.09 -11.08 -22.97
C MET A 66 -25.68 -12.53 -22.68
N TRP A 67 -24.61 -12.73 -21.90
CA TRP A 67 -24.02 -14.05 -21.75
C TRP A 67 -23.24 -14.19 -20.44
N PRO A 68 -23.39 -15.30 -19.69
CA PRO A 68 -22.58 -15.59 -18.51
C PRO A 68 -21.13 -15.95 -18.90
N LEU A 69 -20.15 -15.47 -18.14
CA LEU A 69 -18.73 -15.71 -18.44
C LEU A 69 -18.21 -17.00 -17.81
N GLU A 70 -18.69 -17.35 -16.62
CA GLU A 70 -18.33 -18.58 -15.89
C GLU A 70 -19.58 -19.37 -15.52
N ARG A 71 -19.46 -20.69 -15.40
CA ARG A 71 -20.54 -21.56 -14.90
C ARG A 71 -20.77 -21.46 -13.39
N GLN A 72 -19.73 -21.09 -12.65
CA GLN A 72 -19.80 -20.91 -11.20
C GLN A 72 -19.42 -19.47 -10.84
N PRO A 73 -20.03 -18.89 -9.80
CA PRO A 73 -19.73 -17.53 -9.40
C PRO A 73 -18.29 -17.43 -8.92
N LEU A 74 -17.53 -16.55 -9.55
CA LEU A 74 -16.16 -16.22 -9.15
C LEU A 74 -16.13 -15.41 -7.84
N CYS A 75 -17.18 -14.64 -7.62
CA CYS A 75 -17.46 -13.92 -6.38
C CYS A 75 -18.59 -14.69 -5.68
N ASP A 76 -18.32 -15.50 -4.68
CA ASP A 76 -19.41 -16.19 -3.97
C ASP A 76 -20.23 -15.22 -3.08
N GLY A 77 -21.21 -15.76 -2.36
CA GLY A 77 -22.08 -14.98 -1.47
C GLY A 77 -21.28 -14.16 -0.45
N ASP A 78 -20.30 -14.81 0.20
CA ASP A 78 -19.41 -14.16 1.18
C ASP A 78 -18.63 -13.01 0.54
N TYR A 79 -18.07 -13.22 -0.65
CA TYR A 79 -17.35 -12.16 -1.35
C TYR A 79 -18.28 -11.00 -1.75
N MET A 80 -19.51 -11.29 -2.14
CA MET A 80 -20.50 -10.26 -2.47
C MET A 80 -20.98 -9.49 -1.24
N GLU A 81 -21.04 -10.12 -0.07
CA GLU A 81 -21.29 -9.45 1.21
C GLU A 81 -20.12 -8.51 1.60
N LEU A 82 -18.86 -8.91 1.37
CA LEU A 82 -17.69 -8.03 1.51
C LEU A 82 -17.82 -6.80 0.60
N VAL A 83 -18.20 -7.00 -0.66
CA VAL A 83 -18.42 -5.93 -1.64
C VAL A 83 -19.51 -4.97 -1.14
N ALA A 84 -20.64 -5.49 -0.68
CA ALA A 84 -21.75 -4.68 -0.15
C ALA A 84 -21.34 -3.88 1.10
N THR A 85 -20.60 -4.52 2.01
CA THR A 85 -20.08 -3.89 3.23
C THR A 85 -19.12 -2.76 2.91
N LEU A 86 -18.17 -2.97 1.99
CA LEU A 86 -17.26 -1.91 1.54
C LEU A 86 -18.03 -0.78 0.82
N ALA A 87 -19.01 -1.10 -0.01
CA ALA A 87 -19.82 -0.10 -0.71
C ALA A 87 -20.57 0.80 0.29
N SER A 88 -21.25 0.20 1.27
CA SER A 88 -21.95 0.92 2.34
C SER A 88 -20.98 1.73 3.21
N ARG A 89 -19.88 1.12 3.65
CA ARG A 89 -18.85 1.76 4.48
C ARG A 89 -18.32 3.03 3.83
N HIS A 90 -18.08 3.01 2.53
CA HIS A 90 -17.48 4.11 1.76
C HIS A 90 -18.49 4.99 1.01
N MET A 91 -19.79 4.79 1.21
CA MET A 91 -20.86 5.51 0.47
C MET A 91 -20.65 5.46 -1.06
N SER A 92 -20.29 4.27 -1.54
CA SER A 92 -19.97 3.95 -2.93
C SER A 92 -20.93 2.90 -3.50
N THR A 93 -20.81 2.58 -4.78
CA THR A 93 -21.63 1.54 -5.42
C THR A 93 -20.90 0.20 -5.42
N PRO A 94 -21.61 -0.94 -5.38
CA PRO A 94 -21.00 -2.26 -5.56
C PRO A 94 -20.14 -2.35 -6.83
N GLY A 95 -20.59 -1.75 -7.94
CA GLY A 95 -19.82 -1.71 -9.18
C GLY A 95 -18.48 -0.99 -9.06
N ARG A 96 -18.39 0.07 -8.25
CA ARG A 96 -17.14 0.81 -8.03
C ARG A 96 -16.18 0.01 -7.16
N ILE A 97 -16.71 -0.69 -6.16
CA ILE A 97 -15.95 -1.61 -5.32
C ILE A 97 -15.40 -2.75 -6.19
N LEU A 98 -16.26 -3.47 -6.92
CA LEU A 98 -15.87 -4.54 -7.84
C LEU A 98 -14.86 -4.07 -8.90
N GLY A 99 -15.06 -2.88 -9.47
CA GLY A 99 -14.14 -2.26 -10.41
C GLY A 99 -12.74 -2.00 -9.83
N THR A 100 -12.64 -1.93 -8.50
CA THR A 100 -11.38 -1.78 -7.75
C THR A 100 -10.78 -3.11 -7.33
N LEU A 101 -11.63 -4.06 -6.88
CA LEU A 101 -11.18 -5.36 -6.38
C LEU A 101 -10.78 -6.32 -7.52
N LEU A 102 -11.53 -6.34 -8.62
CA LEU A 102 -11.31 -7.27 -9.71
C LEU A 102 -10.05 -6.90 -10.53
N PRO A 103 -9.15 -7.88 -10.78
CA PRO A 103 -8.11 -7.78 -11.79
C PRO A 103 -8.62 -7.23 -13.13
N ARG A 104 -7.74 -6.56 -13.88
CA ARG A 104 -8.16 -5.85 -15.09
C ARG A 104 -8.73 -6.76 -16.16
N GLY A 105 -8.09 -7.91 -16.42
CA GLY A 105 -8.59 -8.89 -17.38
C GLY A 105 -10.01 -9.32 -17.01
N LEU A 106 -10.25 -9.53 -15.70
CA LEU A 106 -11.57 -9.89 -15.20
C LEU A 106 -12.67 -8.81 -15.34
N ARG A 107 -12.32 -7.60 -15.77
CA ARG A 107 -13.27 -6.50 -16.04
C ARG A 107 -13.44 -6.24 -17.54
N SER A 108 -12.74 -6.97 -18.38
CA SER A 108 -12.77 -6.81 -19.83
C SER A 108 -13.98 -7.51 -20.44
N SER A 109 -14.57 -6.88 -21.47
CA SER A 109 -15.59 -7.50 -22.32
C SER A 109 -15.00 -8.13 -23.58
N LYS A 110 -13.67 -8.05 -23.77
CA LYS A 110 -12.97 -8.71 -24.88
C LYS A 110 -12.63 -10.15 -24.50
N VAL A 111 -13.63 -10.99 -24.63
CA VAL A 111 -13.54 -12.43 -24.39
C VAL A 111 -13.70 -13.21 -25.68
N ILE A 112 -13.06 -14.38 -25.70
CA ILE A 112 -13.17 -15.40 -26.73
C ILE A 112 -13.84 -16.61 -26.11
N PHE A 113 -14.86 -17.14 -26.78
CA PHE A 113 -15.49 -18.40 -26.43
C PHE A 113 -14.94 -19.49 -27.33
N GLU A 114 -14.30 -20.49 -26.74
CA GLU A 114 -13.81 -21.67 -27.42
C GLU A 114 -14.85 -22.78 -27.32
N CYS A 115 -15.28 -23.32 -28.46
CA CYS A 115 -16.30 -24.36 -28.54
C CYS A 115 -15.67 -25.65 -29.09
N SER A 116 -15.93 -26.76 -28.40
CA SER A 116 -15.51 -28.10 -28.82
C SER A 116 -16.60 -28.89 -29.55
N GLU A 117 -17.79 -28.31 -29.69
CA GLU A 117 -18.96 -28.95 -30.31
C GLU A 117 -18.90 -28.95 -31.85
N ALA A 118 -19.32 -30.05 -32.47
CA ALA A 118 -19.39 -30.19 -33.92
C ALA A 118 -20.46 -29.26 -34.52
N GLY A 119 -20.13 -28.55 -35.60
CA GLY A 119 -21.06 -27.63 -36.28
C GLY A 119 -21.11 -26.21 -35.69
N VAL A 120 -20.33 -25.93 -34.64
CA VAL A 120 -20.16 -24.60 -34.04
C VAL A 120 -18.76 -24.06 -34.40
N PRO A 121 -18.59 -22.74 -34.65
CA PRO A 121 -17.26 -22.17 -34.83
C PRO A 121 -16.37 -22.44 -33.61
N ARG A 122 -15.15 -22.96 -33.84
CA ARG A 122 -14.19 -23.31 -32.78
C ARG A 122 -13.85 -22.16 -31.84
N SER A 123 -13.97 -20.92 -32.31
CA SER A 123 -13.68 -19.71 -31.56
C SER A 123 -14.64 -18.59 -31.97
N LEU A 124 -15.25 -17.93 -30.99
CA LEU A 124 -16.19 -16.83 -31.17
C LEU A 124 -15.81 -15.65 -30.28
N THR A 125 -15.72 -14.45 -30.85
CA THR A 125 -15.62 -13.24 -30.03
C THR A 125 -16.95 -12.91 -29.39
N ALA A 126 -16.96 -12.17 -28.28
CA ALA A 126 -18.19 -11.65 -27.66
C ALA A 126 -19.11 -10.93 -28.67
N LEU A 127 -18.54 -10.12 -29.57
CA LEU A 127 -19.33 -9.42 -30.57
C LEU A 127 -19.92 -10.38 -31.61
N ALA A 128 -19.15 -11.37 -32.07
CA ALA A 128 -19.65 -12.39 -33.00
C ALA A 128 -20.77 -13.22 -32.37
N LEU A 129 -20.61 -13.62 -31.09
CA LEU A 129 -21.64 -14.30 -30.31
C LEU A 129 -22.92 -13.47 -30.23
N SER A 130 -22.81 -12.18 -29.91
CA SER A 130 -23.98 -11.28 -29.77
C SER A 130 -24.82 -11.12 -31.05
N ARG A 131 -24.29 -11.51 -32.21
CA ARG A 131 -24.94 -11.38 -33.53
C ARG A 131 -25.53 -12.70 -34.03
N LYS A 132 -25.42 -13.80 -33.28
CA LYS A 132 -25.96 -15.10 -33.68
C LYS A 132 -27.49 -15.14 -33.57
N PRO A 133 -28.17 -15.92 -34.42
CA PRO A 133 -29.62 -16.10 -34.34
C PRO A 133 -30.03 -16.81 -33.03
N PRO A 134 -31.27 -16.61 -32.54
CA PRO A 134 -31.75 -17.18 -31.27
C PRO A 134 -31.57 -18.70 -31.14
N ASP A 135 -31.80 -19.46 -32.23
CA ASP A 135 -31.67 -20.93 -32.22
C ASP A 135 -30.21 -21.38 -32.03
N GLU A 136 -29.26 -20.65 -32.62
CA GLU A 136 -27.83 -20.94 -32.44
C GLU A 136 -27.38 -20.54 -31.02
N LEU A 137 -27.90 -19.43 -30.48
CA LEU A 137 -27.66 -19.03 -29.09
C LEU A 137 -28.21 -20.06 -28.09
N ALA A 138 -29.37 -20.66 -28.36
CA ALA A 138 -29.91 -21.72 -27.52
C ALA A 138 -29.01 -22.96 -27.49
N ARG A 139 -28.46 -23.39 -28.63
CA ARG A 139 -27.49 -24.50 -28.70
C ARG A 139 -26.20 -24.17 -27.97
N LEU A 140 -25.64 -22.98 -28.19
CA LEU A 140 -24.44 -22.49 -27.50
C LEU A 140 -24.64 -22.39 -25.98
N ALA A 141 -25.85 -22.06 -25.53
CA ALA A 141 -26.18 -22.05 -24.10
C ALA A 141 -26.16 -23.46 -23.50
N MET A 142 -26.60 -24.48 -24.24
CA MET A 142 -26.44 -25.89 -23.82
C MET A 142 -24.96 -26.29 -23.76
N ALA A 143 -24.18 -25.98 -24.79
CA ALA A 143 -22.73 -26.23 -24.81
C ALA A 143 -22.00 -25.58 -23.62
N TRP A 144 -22.42 -24.36 -23.27
CA TRP A 144 -21.90 -23.66 -22.10
C TRP A 144 -22.26 -24.38 -20.80
N ARG A 145 -23.51 -24.86 -20.62
CA ARG A 145 -23.90 -25.62 -19.40
C ARG A 145 -23.09 -26.92 -19.26
N ASP A 146 -22.95 -27.64 -20.37
CA ASP A 146 -22.24 -28.93 -20.42
C ASP A 146 -20.72 -28.77 -20.31
N GLY A 147 -20.21 -27.54 -20.41
CA GLY A 147 -18.79 -27.21 -20.26
C GLY A 147 -17.96 -27.44 -21.53
N THR A 148 -18.60 -27.67 -22.67
CA THR A 148 -17.96 -27.80 -23.99
C THR A 148 -17.69 -26.46 -24.66
N MET A 149 -18.24 -25.37 -24.11
CA MET A 149 -17.93 -23.98 -24.44
C MET A 149 -17.26 -23.28 -23.25
N LEU A 150 -16.02 -22.80 -23.44
CA LEU A 150 -15.22 -22.14 -22.42
C LEU A 150 -14.96 -20.68 -22.78
N CYS A 151 -15.12 -19.78 -21.81
CA CYS A 151 -14.75 -18.38 -21.97
C CYS A 151 -13.28 -18.16 -21.56
N ARG A 152 -12.52 -17.51 -22.42
CA ARG A 152 -11.14 -17.06 -22.16
C ARG A 152 -11.01 -15.59 -22.49
N LEU A 153 -10.03 -14.92 -21.88
CA LEU A 153 -9.65 -13.58 -22.31
C LEU A 153 -8.93 -13.63 -23.66
N ASP A 154 -9.20 -12.62 -24.48
CA ASP A 154 -8.49 -12.46 -25.75
C ASP A 154 -6.98 -12.24 -25.48
N ALA A 155 -6.13 -13.07 -26.09
CA ALA A 155 -4.67 -13.00 -25.94
C ALA A 155 -4.11 -11.63 -26.38
N ALA A 156 -4.78 -10.92 -27.29
CA ALA A 156 -4.43 -9.57 -27.72
C ALA A 156 -4.56 -8.51 -26.61
N GLU A 157 -5.18 -8.85 -25.46
CA GLU A 157 -5.27 -8.00 -24.28
C GLU A 157 -4.22 -8.29 -23.20
N ARG A 158 -3.30 -9.23 -23.41
CA ARG A 158 -2.11 -9.35 -22.56
C ARG A 158 -1.31 -8.05 -22.69
N ASP A 159 -1.30 -7.26 -21.61
CA ASP A 159 -0.67 -5.96 -21.55
C ASP A 159 0.80 -6.17 -21.14
N PRO A 160 1.77 -6.15 -22.07
CA PRO A 160 3.15 -6.48 -21.76
C PRO A 160 3.70 -5.50 -20.73
N LEU A 161 4.52 -6.02 -19.83
CA LEU A 161 5.21 -5.19 -18.84
C LEU A 161 6.41 -4.53 -19.55
N CYS A 162 6.42 -3.20 -19.55
CA CYS A 162 7.54 -2.41 -20.04
C CYS A 162 8.45 -2.08 -18.86
N ALA A 163 9.71 -2.51 -18.91
CA ALA A 163 10.73 -2.20 -17.91
C ALA A 163 11.94 -1.54 -18.57
N LEU A 164 12.73 -0.78 -17.82
CA LEU A 164 14.05 -0.39 -18.30
C LEU A 164 14.94 -1.61 -18.38
N ALA A 165 15.73 -1.69 -19.45
CA ALA A 165 16.77 -2.70 -19.60
C ALA A 165 18.17 -2.14 -19.27
N ALA A 166 18.33 -0.82 -19.26
CA ALA A 166 19.57 -0.13 -18.90
C ALA A 166 19.28 1.13 -18.07
N ASP A 167 20.12 1.40 -17.07
CA ASP A 167 20.10 2.65 -16.30
C ASP A 167 20.70 3.81 -17.14
N PRO A 168 20.36 5.08 -16.84
CA PRO A 168 20.96 6.24 -17.50
C PRO A 168 22.47 6.37 -17.14
N PRO A 169 23.28 7.06 -17.98
CA PRO A 169 22.88 7.86 -19.14
C PRO A 169 22.53 7.00 -20.37
N TRP A 170 21.38 7.29 -20.98
CA TRP A 170 20.96 6.58 -22.18
C TRP A 170 21.57 7.23 -23.43
N PRO A 171 21.98 6.43 -24.45
CA PRO A 171 22.52 6.93 -25.72
C PRO A 171 21.41 7.50 -26.62
N VAL A 172 20.61 8.42 -26.07
CA VAL A 172 19.47 9.06 -26.72
C VAL A 172 19.74 10.56 -26.80
N ARG A 173 19.56 11.14 -27.99
CA ARG A 173 19.82 12.57 -28.22
C ARG A 173 18.93 13.43 -27.29
N PRO A 174 19.46 14.50 -26.67
CA PRO A 174 18.68 15.37 -25.77
C PRO A 174 17.40 15.95 -26.39
N GLY A 175 17.37 16.15 -27.72
CA GLY A 175 16.19 16.63 -28.46
C GLY A 175 15.09 15.58 -28.67
N ALA A 176 15.31 14.30 -28.35
CA ALA A 176 14.33 13.23 -28.52
C ALA A 176 13.34 13.19 -27.33
N ALA A 177 12.60 14.29 -27.13
CA ALA A 177 11.75 14.53 -25.96
C ALA A 177 10.78 13.37 -25.63
N ARG A 178 10.24 12.69 -26.66
CA ARG A 178 9.34 11.54 -26.45
C ARG A 178 10.08 10.27 -26.00
N GLN A 179 11.26 9.96 -26.56
CA GLN A 179 12.07 8.81 -26.14
C GLN A 179 12.51 8.99 -24.69
N MET A 180 13.01 10.19 -24.37
CA MET A 180 13.43 10.55 -23.03
C MET A 180 12.24 10.46 -22.04
N ALA A 181 11.07 10.97 -22.42
CA ALA A 181 9.87 10.87 -21.57
C ALA A 181 9.44 9.42 -21.26
N VAL A 182 9.64 8.46 -22.17
CA VAL A 182 9.38 7.04 -21.90
C VAL A 182 10.38 6.48 -20.91
N LEU A 183 11.68 6.69 -21.17
CA LEU A 183 12.78 6.19 -20.34
C LEU A 183 12.72 6.80 -18.93
N ASP A 184 12.46 8.10 -18.83
CA ASP A 184 12.25 8.83 -17.59
C ASP A 184 11.07 8.29 -16.79
N LEU A 185 9.93 8.06 -17.46
CA LEU A 185 8.74 7.57 -16.79
C LEU A 185 8.96 6.17 -16.21
N LEU A 186 9.63 5.30 -16.97
CA LEU A 186 10.01 3.96 -16.50
C LEU A 186 11.10 4.00 -15.42
N CYS A 187 12.02 4.96 -15.49
CA CYS A 187 13.05 5.17 -14.48
C CYS A 187 12.46 5.64 -13.15
N ASP A 188 11.55 6.61 -13.21
CA ASP A 188 10.94 7.26 -12.05
C ASP A 188 9.87 6.41 -11.37
N GLN A 189 9.17 5.60 -12.15
CA GLN A 189 7.96 4.91 -11.69
C GLN A 189 8.08 3.38 -11.75
N GLY A 190 9.22 2.88 -12.21
CA GLY A 190 9.49 1.46 -12.36
C GLY A 190 8.73 0.82 -13.53
N PRO A 191 8.80 -0.52 -13.63
CA PRO A 191 8.10 -1.28 -14.65
C PRO A 191 6.61 -1.00 -14.64
N MET A 192 6.02 -0.80 -15.81
CA MET A 192 4.58 -0.55 -15.91
C MET A 192 3.95 -1.17 -17.15
N PRO A 193 2.65 -1.48 -17.11
CA PRO A 193 1.97 -2.04 -18.26
C PRO A 193 1.97 -1.06 -19.45
N LEU A 194 2.14 -1.59 -20.67
CA LEU A 194 2.15 -0.81 -21.91
C LEU A 194 0.95 0.15 -22.02
N SER A 195 -0.23 -0.28 -21.58
CA SER A 195 -1.42 0.57 -21.66
C SER A 195 -1.43 1.73 -20.66
N ASP A 196 -0.73 1.63 -19.53
CA ASP A 196 -0.55 2.74 -18.58
C ASP A 196 0.48 3.75 -19.11
N LEU A 197 1.52 3.26 -19.81
CA LEU A 197 2.41 4.08 -20.61
C LEU A 197 1.67 4.87 -21.70
N LYS A 198 0.80 4.19 -22.47
CA LYS A 198 -0.04 4.83 -23.51
C LYS A 198 -0.98 5.89 -22.94
N LYS A 199 -1.57 5.68 -21.75
CA LYS A 199 -2.43 6.70 -21.11
C LYS A 199 -1.68 7.96 -20.74
N ARG A 200 -0.41 7.83 -20.35
CA ARG A 200 0.41 8.96 -19.86
C ARG A 200 1.10 9.71 -20.99
N LEU A 201 1.54 8.99 -22.02
CA LEU A 201 2.37 9.52 -23.10
C LEU A 201 1.65 9.59 -24.46
N GLY A 202 0.44 9.03 -24.56
CA GLY A 202 -0.40 9.08 -25.75
C GLY A 202 -0.32 7.84 -26.66
N PRO A 203 -1.03 7.85 -27.80
CA PRO A 203 -1.15 6.68 -28.69
C PRO A 203 0.15 6.30 -29.43
N GLY A 204 1.10 7.24 -29.58
CA GLY A 204 2.39 7.01 -30.28
C GLY A 204 3.43 6.20 -29.49
N THR A 205 3.10 5.71 -28.30
CA THR A 205 4.07 5.09 -27.38
C THR A 205 4.49 3.68 -27.78
N LEU A 206 3.67 2.90 -28.49
CA LEU A 206 4.02 1.52 -28.84
C LEU A 206 5.14 1.42 -29.90
N PRO A 207 5.10 2.15 -31.04
CA PRO A 207 6.23 2.17 -31.98
C PRO A 207 7.53 2.66 -31.33
N LEU A 208 7.41 3.60 -30.39
CA LEU A 208 8.53 4.17 -29.65
C LEU A 208 9.17 3.14 -28.70
N LEU A 209 8.36 2.37 -27.97
CA LEU A 209 8.82 1.31 -27.08
C LEU A 209 9.50 0.18 -27.84
N ARG A 210 8.99 -0.19 -29.02
CA ARG A 210 9.65 -1.18 -29.89
C ARG A 210 11.06 -0.69 -30.27
N ARG A 211 11.18 0.55 -30.74
CA ARG A 211 12.48 1.15 -31.07
C ARG A 211 13.43 1.21 -29.86
N LEU A 212 12.93 1.55 -28.66
CA LEU A 212 13.74 1.55 -27.44
C LEU A 212 14.12 0.14 -26.99
N SER A 213 13.28 -0.86 -27.29
CA SER A 213 13.57 -2.27 -27.06
C SER A 213 14.64 -2.79 -28.00
N ASP A 214 14.59 -2.41 -29.28
CA ASP A 214 15.62 -2.75 -30.28
C ASP A 214 16.99 -2.15 -29.90
N LEU A 215 16.99 -1.00 -29.24
CA LEU A 215 18.19 -0.35 -28.69
C LEU A 215 18.66 -0.95 -27.36
N GLY A 216 17.99 -1.97 -26.82
CA GLY A 216 18.32 -2.58 -25.54
C GLY A 216 18.09 -1.68 -24.32
N LEU A 217 17.34 -0.58 -24.47
CA LEU A 217 17.07 0.37 -23.38
C LEU A 217 15.79 0.05 -22.61
N VAL A 218 14.86 -0.68 -23.24
CA VAL A 218 13.58 -1.11 -22.65
C VAL A 218 13.40 -2.61 -22.90
N ARG A 219 12.86 -3.34 -21.93
CA ARG A 219 12.41 -4.72 -22.12
C ARG A 219 10.89 -4.75 -22.19
N LEU A 220 10.36 -5.36 -23.25
CA LEU A 220 8.97 -5.78 -23.34
C LEU A 220 8.91 -7.26 -22.99
N SER A 221 8.42 -7.59 -21.81
CA SER A 221 8.25 -8.98 -21.40
C SER A 221 6.78 -9.36 -21.41
N GLU A 222 6.48 -10.47 -22.09
CA GLU A 222 5.35 -11.30 -21.70
C GLU A 222 5.80 -12.07 -20.47
N VAL A 223 5.10 -11.88 -19.36
CA VAL A 223 5.42 -12.63 -18.15
C VAL A 223 5.04 -14.08 -18.42
N ASP A 224 6.05 -14.94 -18.59
CA ASP A 224 5.87 -16.38 -18.41
C ASP A 224 5.45 -16.59 -16.94
N PRO A 225 4.21 -17.09 -16.67
CA PRO A 225 3.73 -17.32 -15.31
C PRO A 225 4.67 -18.21 -14.48
N ALA A 226 5.48 -19.04 -15.13
CA ALA A 226 6.43 -19.93 -14.48
C ALA A 226 7.77 -19.27 -14.12
N ALA A 227 8.16 -18.15 -14.75
CA ALA A 227 9.52 -17.59 -14.63
C ALA A 227 9.80 -16.82 -13.33
N GLY A 228 8.78 -16.60 -12.48
CA GLY A 228 8.89 -15.95 -11.17
C GLY A 228 8.71 -16.88 -9.97
N LEU A 229 8.39 -18.16 -10.19
CA LEU A 229 8.49 -19.17 -9.14
C LEU A 229 9.96 -19.53 -9.04
N PRO A 230 10.67 -19.28 -7.92
CA PRO A 230 11.94 -19.94 -7.73
C PRO A 230 11.70 -21.44 -7.93
N ALA A 231 12.54 -22.06 -8.77
CA ALA A 231 12.58 -23.51 -8.93
C ALA A 231 12.43 -24.13 -7.54
N ALA A 232 11.58 -25.16 -7.42
CA ALA A 232 11.31 -25.84 -6.16
C ALA A 232 12.64 -26.02 -5.43
N ILE A 233 12.89 -25.19 -4.41
CA ILE A 233 14.06 -25.38 -3.57
C ILE A 233 13.75 -26.72 -2.94
N GLU A 234 14.54 -27.74 -3.28
CA GLU A 234 14.59 -28.99 -2.53
C GLU A 234 14.95 -28.61 -1.10
N THR A 235 13.90 -28.31 -0.35
CA THR A 235 13.98 -27.91 1.04
C THR A 235 13.88 -29.22 1.76
N THR A 236 15.05 -29.79 2.06
CA THR A 236 15.16 -30.76 3.14
C THR A 236 14.38 -30.18 4.32
N ALA A 237 13.43 -30.96 4.85
CA ALA A 237 12.61 -30.56 5.98
C ALA A 237 13.51 -30.34 7.19
N ALA A 238 14.05 -29.14 7.33
CA ALA A 238 14.86 -28.78 8.48
C ALA A 238 13.97 -28.91 9.71
N THR A 239 14.35 -29.78 10.63
CA THR A 239 13.72 -29.92 11.95
C THR A 239 13.75 -28.57 12.65
N LEU A 240 12.58 -27.94 12.75
CA LEU A 240 12.44 -26.68 13.48
C LEU A 240 12.67 -26.95 14.97
N PRO A 241 13.34 -26.04 15.70
CA PRO A 241 13.51 -26.18 17.14
C PRO A 241 12.13 -26.26 17.85
N PRO A 242 12.07 -26.94 19.01
CA PRO A 242 10.84 -27.05 19.79
C PRO A 242 10.33 -25.66 20.22
N LEU A 243 9.03 -25.54 20.45
CA LEU A 243 8.43 -24.32 20.99
C LEU A 243 8.97 -24.05 22.40
N THR A 244 9.13 -22.77 22.74
CA THR A 244 9.40 -22.38 24.13
C THR A 244 8.16 -22.60 25.00
N ALA A 245 8.32 -22.65 26.32
CA ALA A 245 7.19 -22.79 27.25
C ALA A 245 6.14 -21.66 27.08
N GLU A 246 6.60 -20.42 26.84
CA GLU A 246 5.71 -19.28 26.53
C GLU A 246 4.94 -19.50 25.23
N GLN A 247 5.62 -19.97 24.17
CA GLN A 247 4.98 -20.23 22.88
C GLN A 247 3.98 -21.39 22.95
N THR A 248 4.27 -22.43 23.73
CA THR A 248 3.37 -23.56 23.97
C THR A 248 2.10 -23.11 24.69
N THR A 249 2.24 -22.29 25.73
CA THR A 249 1.10 -21.72 26.46
C THR A 249 0.26 -20.81 25.56
N ALA A 250 0.92 -19.92 24.81
CA ALA A 250 0.27 -19.04 23.83
C ALA A 250 -0.47 -19.84 22.74
N LEU A 251 0.13 -20.91 22.22
CA LEU A 251 -0.48 -21.77 21.22
C LEU A 251 -1.73 -22.47 21.78
N ALA A 252 -1.69 -22.97 23.02
CA ALA A 252 -2.85 -23.60 23.64
C ALA A 252 -4.03 -22.62 23.79
N GLU A 253 -3.77 -21.38 24.23
CA GLU A 253 -4.80 -20.34 24.33
C GLU A 253 -5.40 -19.97 22.96
N LEU A 254 -4.55 -19.80 21.95
CA LEU A 254 -4.98 -19.47 20.59
C LEU A 254 -5.70 -20.65 19.91
N ALA A 255 -5.33 -21.89 20.22
CA ALA A 255 -6.03 -23.08 19.75
C ALA A 255 -7.46 -23.16 20.32
N LEU A 256 -7.67 -22.81 21.59
CA LEU A 256 -9.03 -22.70 22.14
C LEU A 256 -9.84 -21.60 21.46
N ALA A 257 -9.20 -20.50 21.06
CA ALA A 257 -9.85 -19.43 20.30
C ALA A 257 -10.20 -19.86 18.86
N LEU A 258 -9.42 -20.74 18.23
CA LEU A 258 -9.70 -21.30 16.90
C LEU A 258 -10.98 -22.14 16.85
N GLU A 259 -11.43 -22.72 17.97
CA GLU A 259 -12.66 -23.51 18.05
C GLU A 259 -13.93 -22.66 18.17
N ARG A 260 -13.80 -21.35 18.44
CA ARG A 260 -14.96 -20.50 18.66
C ARG A 260 -15.50 -19.99 17.32
N PRO A 261 -16.83 -20.12 17.06
CA PRO A 261 -17.43 -19.72 15.80
C PRO A 261 -17.69 -18.20 15.69
N ASP A 262 -17.25 -17.39 16.65
CA ASP A 262 -17.56 -15.96 16.77
C ASP A 262 -16.62 -15.04 15.97
N GLY A 263 -15.63 -15.58 15.26
CA GLY A 263 -14.62 -14.78 14.57
C GLY A 263 -13.68 -14.06 15.53
N ALA A 264 -13.27 -14.76 16.60
CA ALA A 264 -12.47 -14.22 17.67
C ALA A 264 -11.18 -13.53 17.18
N ALA A 265 -10.97 -12.29 17.61
CA ALA A 265 -9.71 -11.59 17.41
C ALA A 265 -8.80 -11.74 18.64
N ARG A 266 -7.49 -11.85 18.41
CA ARG A 266 -6.47 -11.94 19.45
C ARG A 266 -5.28 -11.05 19.14
N LEU A 267 -4.82 -10.30 20.12
CA LEU A 267 -3.56 -9.56 20.03
C LEU A 267 -2.42 -10.45 20.55
N VAL A 268 -1.48 -10.81 19.70
CA VAL A 268 -0.22 -11.43 20.11
C VAL A 268 0.80 -10.31 20.36
N TYR A 269 0.89 -9.89 21.63
CA TYR A 269 1.83 -8.87 22.08
C TYR A 269 3.15 -9.53 22.47
N GLY A 270 4.10 -9.52 21.54
CA GLY A 270 5.37 -10.22 21.71
C GLY A 270 6.56 -9.37 21.31
N VAL A 271 7.56 -9.27 22.20
CA VAL A 271 8.79 -8.50 21.96
C VAL A 271 9.49 -8.93 20.67
N THR A 272 10.27 -8.05 20.06
CA THR A 272 11.03 -8.39 18.85
C THR A 272 11.95 -9.58 19.12
N GLY A 273 11.82 -10.65 18.33
CA GLY A 273 12.57 -11.90 18.54
C GLY A 273 11.87 -12.97 19.40
N SER A 274 10.65 -12.73 19.87
CA SER A 274 9.82 -13.71 20.62
C SER A 274 9.34 -14.93 19.80
N GLY A 275 9.61 -14.95 18.49
CA GLY A 275 9.23 -16.07 17.63
C GLY A 275 7.76 -16.11 17.20
N LYS A 276 7.06 -14.97 17.14
CA LYS A 276 5.66 -14.87 16.64
C LYS A 276 5.41 -15.64 15.33
N THR A 277 6.35 -15.59 14.37
CA THR A 277 6.22 -16.33 13.11
C THR A 277 6.10 -17.85 13.31
N ARG A 278 6.82 -18.43 14.29
CA ARG A 278 6.72 -19.86 14.62
C ARG A 278 5.31 -20.20 15.12
N LEU A 279 4.76 -19.36 16.00
CA LEU A 279 3.39 -19.48 16.50
C LEU A 279 2.36 -19.42 15.37
N TYR A 280 2.51 -18.49 14.41
CA TYR A 280 1.62 -18.41 13.25
C TYR A 280 1.62 -19.69 12.40
N MET A 281 2.79 -20.31 12.20
CA MET A 281 2.88 -21.56 11.42
C MET A 281 2.23 -22.74 12.12
N GLU A 282 2.31 -22.82 13.46
CA GLU A 282 1.61 -23.88 14.20
C GLU A 282 0.09 -23.70 14.18
N LEU A 283 -0.40 -22.46 14.32
CA LEU A 283 -1.83 -22.16 14.12
C LEU A 283 -2.28 -22.50 12.70
N ALA A 284 -1.48 -22.15 11.70
CA ALA A 284 -1.77 -22.51 10.31
C ALA A 284 -1.87 -24.02 10.13
N ARG A 285 -0.98 -24.82 10.75
CA ARG A 285 -1.03 -26.28 10.71
C ARG A 285 -2.35 -26.82 11.27
N LEU A 286 -2.80 -26.32 12.42
CA LEU A 286 -4.09 -26.71 13.02
C LEU A 286 -5.27 -26.39 12.10
N VAL A 287 -5.27 -25.21 11.49
CA VAL A 287 -6.34 -24.73 10.59
C VAL A 287 -6.40 -25.54 9.30
N LEU A 288 -5.24 -25.76 8.67
CA LEU A 288 -5.11 -26.55 7.45
C LEU A 288 -5.52 -28.01 7.69
N GLY A 289 -5.22 -28.57 8.87
CA GLY A 289 -5.66 -29.91 9.27
C GLY A 289 -7.19 -30.06 9.33
N LYS A 290 -7.93 -28.96 9.49
CA LYS A 290 -9.40 -28.92 9.41
C LYS A 290 -9.95 -28.64 8.01
N GLY A 291 -9.08 -28.64 6.99
CA GLY A 291 -9.47 -28.36 5.62
C GLY A 291 -9.76 -26.87 5.34
N ARG A 292 -9.36 -25.95 6.23
CA ARG A 292 -9.65 -24.51 6.12
C ARG A 292 -8.45 -23.73 5.58
N GLN A 293 -8.71 -22.55 5.01
CA GLN A 293 -7.67 -21.71 4.39
C GLN A 293 -6.99 -20.76 5.40
N VAL A 294 -5.75 -20.39 5.12
CA VAL A 294 -4.93 -19.49 5.96
C VAL A 294 -4.48 -18.28 5.17
N LEU A 295 -4.63 -17.10 5.76
CA LEU A 295 -4.15 -15.83 5.21
C LEU A 295 -3.11 -15.19 6.14
N LEU A 296 -1.89 -15.02 5.65
CA LEU A 296 -0.75 -14.44 6.37
C LEU A 296 -0.39 -13.09 5.76
N LEU A 297 -0.57 -12.02 6.51
CA LEU A 297 -0.44 -10.65 5.99
C LEU A 297 0.72 -9.94 6.67
N ALA A 298 1.49 -9.23 5.88
CA ALA A 298 2.51 -8.32 6.35
C ALA A 298 2.35 -6.95 5.69
N PRO A 299 2.88 -5.87 6.29
CA PRO A 299 2.68 -4.52 5.78
C PRO A 299 3.37 -4.28 4.43
N GLU A 300 4.50 -4.95 4.20
CA GLU A 300 5.37 -4.72 3.03
C GLU A 300 5.68 -6.02 2.29
N VAL A 301 6.05 -5.90 1.02
CA VAL A 301 6.32 -7.06 0.14
C VAL A 301 7.45 -7.93 0.69
N ALA A 302 8.54 -7.33 1.17
CA ALA A 302 9.68 -8.07 1.73
C ALA A 302 9.28 -8.92 2.95
N LEU A 303 8.45 -8.36 3.83
CA LEU A 303 7.91 -9.08 4.99
C LEU A 303 6.91 -10.16 4.58
N ALA A 304 6.05 -9.88 3.59
CA ALA A 304 5.12 -10.87 3.04
C ALA A 304 5.87 -12.04 2.39
N ALA A 305 6.97 -11.77 1.66
CA ALA A 305 7.84 -12.79 1.10
C ALA A 305 8.56 -13.61 2.18
N LYS A 306 8.88 -13.01 3.34
CA LYS A 306 9.41 -13.75 4.50
C LYS A 306 8.36 -14.73 5.07
N LEU A 307 7.12 -14.28 5.24
CA LEU A 307 6.02 -15.16 5.67
C LEU A 307 5.74 -16.26 4.63
N HIS A 308 5.79 -15.92 3.34
CA HIS A 308 5.65 -16.88 2.24
C HIS A 308 6.73 -17.95 2.28
N ARG A 309 8.01 -17.58 2.41
CA ARG A 309 9.12 -18.55 2.55
C ARG A 309 8.95 -19.45 3.79
N ALA A 310 8.47 -18.90 4.90
CA ALA A 310 8.16 -19.70 6.08
C ALA A 310 7.03 -20.70 5.82
N ALA A 311 5.97 -20.27 5.12
CA ALA A 311 4.87 -21.13 4.73
C ALA A 311 5.29 -22.20 3.71
N VAL A 312 6.12 -21.87 2.71
CA VAL A 312 6.64 -22.84 1.73
C VAL A 312 7.45 -23.93 2.42
N ARG A 313 8.30 -23.57 3.39
CA ARG A 313 9.04 -24.57 4.19
C ARG A 313 8.13 -25.42 5.07
N ALA A 314 7.07 -24.83 5.63
CA ALA A 314 6.17 -25.54 6.53
C ALA A 314 5.14 -26.42 5.80
N PHE A 315 4.74 -26.04 4.59
CA PHE A 315 3.65 -26.64 3.81
C PHE A 315 3.98 -26.74 2.31
N PRO A 316 5.11 -27.36 1.90
CA PRO A 316 5.53 -27.39 0.49
C PRO A 316 4.49 -28.01 -0.44
N GLN A 317 3.74 -29.01 0.05
CA GLN A 317 2.70 -29.72 -0.68
C GLN A 317 1.51 -28.84 -1.10
N LEU A 318 1.24 -27.75 -0.38
CA LEU A 318 0.11 -26.85 -0.65
C LEU A 318 0.46 -25.72 -1.63
N ARG A 319 1.74 -25.62 -2.02
CA ARG A 319 2.28 -24.55 -2.88
C ARG A 319 1.76 -23.15 -2.48
N PRO A 320 2.13 -22.64 -1.27
CA PRO A 320 1.63 -21.37 -0.76
C PRO A 320 1.73 -20.23 -1.78
N LEU A 321 0.69 -19.41 -1.88
CA LEU A 321 0.60 -18.32 -2.85
C LEU A 321 1.14 -17.02 -2.24
N LEU A 322 2.00 -16.31 -2.98
CA LEU A 322 2.42 -14.95 -2.65
C LEU A 322 1.53 -13.96 -3.41
N TYR A 323 0.93 -12.99 -2.72
CA TYR A 323 0.07 -11.98 -3.36
C TYR A 323 0.36 -10.54 -2.92
N HIS A 324 0.61 -9.65 -3.87
CA HIS A 324 0.77 -8.22 -3.62
C HIS A 324 0.43 -7.33 -4.83
N GLY A 325 0.13 -6.06 -4.58
CA GLY A 325 -0.31 -5.11 -5.60
C GLY A 325 0.69 -4.81 -6.73
N TYR A 326 1.99 -5.04 -6.50
CA TYR A 326 3.04 -4.85 -7.53
C TYR A 326 3.16 -6.01 -8.54
N GLN A 327 2.44 -7.12 -8.32
CA GLN A 327 2.48 -8.24 -9.27
C GLN A 327 1.87 -7.86 -10.63
N PRO A 328 2.40 -8.45 -11.71
CA PRO A 328 1.84 -8.26 -13.05
C PRO A 328 0.34 -8.55 -13.09
N PRO A 329 -0.44 -7.83 -13.94
CA PRO A 329 -1.89 -8.04 -14.03
C PRO A 329 -2.30 -9.51 -14.30
N SER A 330 -1.53 -10.24 -15.12
CA SER A 330 -1.77 -11.66 -15.44
C SER A 330 -1.63 -12.56 -14.21
N LEU A 331 -0.55 -12.41 -13.44
CA LEU A 331 -0.31 -13.20 -12.23
C LEU A 331 -1.36 -12.91 -11.14
N ARG A 332 -1.79 -11.65 -11.01
CA ARG A 332 -2.89 -11.30 -10.07
C ARG A 332 -4.21 -11.92 -10.50
N GLU A 333 -4.45 -12.00 -11.80
CA GLU A 333 -5.63 -12.67 -12.33
C GLU A 333 -5.58 -14.18 -12.08
N GLU A 334 -4.47 -14.84 -12.38
CA GLU A 334 -4.27 -16.27 -12.06
C GLU A 334 -4.46 -16.56 -10.57
N SER A 335 -3.86 -15.72 -9.71
CA SER A 335 -4.03 -15.81 -8.26
C SER A 335 -5.49 -15.64 -7.83
N PHE A 336 -6.22 -14.75 -8.50
CA PHE A 336 -7.64 -14.53 -8.23
C PHE A 336 -8.47 -15.75 -8.63
N TRP A 337 -8.23 -16.33 -9.81
CA TRP A 337 -8.85 -17.58 -10.24
C TRP A 337 -8.57 -18.72 -9.29
N ARG A 338 -7.30 -18.89 -8.91
CA ARG A 338 -6.88 -19.93 -7.95
C ARG A 338 -7.56 -19.75 -6.60
N ALA A 339 -7.66 -18.51 -6.10
CA ALA A 339 -8.33 -18.21 -4.84
C ALA A 339 -9.86 -18.42 -4.90
N ALA A 340 -10.46 -18.17 -6.06
CA ALA A 340 -11.91 -18.29 -6.28
C ALA A 340 -12.39 -19.71 -6.57
N GLY A 341 -11.46 -20.59 -6.96
CA GLY A 341 -11.72 -22.01 -7.23
C GLY A 341 -12.16 -22.79 -6.00
N ASP A 342 -12.05 -24.12 -6.07
CA ASP A 342 -12.54 -25.00 -5.01
C ASP A 342 -11.93 -24.68 -3.64
N ALA A 343 -12.68 -24.94 -2.57
CA ALA A 343 -12.31 -24.63 -1.19
C ALA A 343 -11.22 -25.55 -0.60
N ALA A 344 -10.30 -26.05 -1.45
CA ALA A 344 -9.17 -26.85 -1.02
C ALA A 344 -8.27 -26.03 -0.07
N PRO A 345 -7.61 -26.68 0.91
CA PRO A 345 -6.76 -25.97 1.86
C PRO A 345 -5.63 -25.21 1.15
N MET A 346 -5.53 -23.92 1.42
CA MET A 346 -4.54 -23.03 0.82
C MET A 346 -3.92 -22.14 1.88
N VAL A 347 -2.64 -21.81 1.67
CA VAL A 347 -1.96 -20.74 2.40
C VAL A 347 -1.69 -19.61 1.44
N VAL A 348 -2.18 -18.42 1.75
CA VAL A 348 -1.86 -17.19 1.03
C VAL A 348 -1.03 -16.31 1.96
N ALA A 349 0.17 -15.94 1.53
CA ALA A 349 0.98 -14.93 2.17
C ALA A 349 0.99 -13.66 1.30
N GLY A 350 0.86 -12.48 1.88
CA GLY A 350 0.74 -11.28 1.07
C GLY A 350 0.74 -9.96 1.82
N THR A 351 0.54 -8.88 1.08
CA THR A 351 0.28 -7.56 1.67
C THR A 351 -1.22 -7.33 1.84
N ARG A 352 -1.62 -6.13 2.29
CA ARG A 352 -3.04 -5.75 2.52
C ARG A 352 -4.01 -6.15 1.40
N SER A 353 -3.57 -6.16 0.13
CA SER A 353 -4.43 -6.52 -1.01
C SER A 353 -4.84 -7.99 -1.03
N ALA A 354 -4.11 -8.89 -0.35
CA ALA A 354 -4.45 -10.30 -0.29
C ALA A 354 -5.74 -10.57 0.51
N LEU A 355 -6.14 -9.66 1.41
CA LEU A 355 -7.45 -9.70 2.07
C LEU A 355 -8.63 -9.63 1.10
N LEU A 356 -8.39 -9.09 -0.09
CA LEU A 356 -9.41 -8.89 -1.12
C LEU A 356 -9.49 -10.05 -2.11
N LEU A 357 -8.76 -11.15 -1.87
CA LEU A 357 -8.91 -12.37 -2.67
C LEU A 357 -10.19 -13.12 -2.26
N PRO A 358 -10.89 -13.75 -3.21
CA PRO A 358 -12.15 -14.48 -2.99
C PRO A 358 -11.93 -15.86 -2.34
N LEU A 359 -11.13 -15.90 -1.26
CA LEU A 359 -10.86 -17.10 -0.49
C LEU A 359 -12.11 -17.56 0.28
N ARG A 360 -12.49 -18.82 0.11
CA ARG A 360 -13.60 -19.49 0.80
C ARG A 360 -13.15 -20.18 2.10
N ASN A 361 -14.03 -20.40 3.08
CA ASN A 361 -13.70 -21.21 4.27
C ASN A 361 -12.36 -20.85 4.95
N ILE A 362 -12.08 -19.55 5.15
CA ILE A 362 -10.90 -19.11 5.88
C ILE A 362 -11.04 -19.55 7.34
N GLY A 363 -9.98 -20.11 7.93
CA GLY A 363 -9.93 -20.44 9.36
C GLY A 363 -8.93 -19.61 10.17
N LEU A 364 -7.98 -18.96 9.51
CA LEU A 364 -7.01 -18.09 10.17
C LEU A 364 -6.63 -16.90 9.28
N ILE A 365 -6.68 -15.71 9.87
CA ILE A 365 -6.11 -14.49 9.30
C ILE A 365 -5.06 -13.97 10.29
N VAL A 366 -3.84 -13.72 9.82
CA VAL A 366 -2.77 -13.12 10.62
C VAL A 366 -2.39 -11.77 10.01
N LEU A 367 -2.33 -10.72 10.83
CA LEU A 367 -1.70 -9.44 10.52
C LEU A 367 -0.41 -9.33 11.34
N ASP A 368 0.74 -9.59 10.73
CA ASP A 368 2.04 -9.37 11.35
C ASP A 368 2.44 -7.89 11.26
N GLU A 369 3.10 -7.38 12.30
CA GLU A 369 3.40 -5.95 12.46
C GLU A 369 2.14 -5.07 12.31
N GLU A 370 1.04 -5.45 12.99
CA GLU A 370 -0.28 -4.83 12.81
C GLU A 370 -0.29 -3.30 13.00
N HIS A 371 0.64 -2.77 13.78
CA HIS A 371 0.75 -1.34 14.07
C HIS A 371 1.10 -0.49 12.83
N ASP A 372 1.60 -1.11 11.76
CA ASP A 372 2.13 -0.42 10.60
C ASP A 372 1.05 0.33 9.79
N GLY A 373 1.34 1.58 9.42
CA GLY A 373 0.47 2.42 8.60
C GLY A 373 0.23 1.89 7.19
N ALA A 374 1.10 1.01 6.66
CA ALA A 374 0.93 0.37 5.37
C ALA A 374 -0.27 -0.58 5.30
N PHE A 375 -0.96 -0.85 6.40
CA PHE A 375 -2.25 -1.54 6.37
C PHE A 375 -3.43 -0.64 5.96
N LYS A 376 -3.25 0.70 5.94
CA LYS A 376 -4.23 1.64 5.41
C LYS A 376 -3.97 1.92 3.92
N GLN A 377 -4.95 1.61 3.07
CA GLN A 377 -5.00 2.08 1.69
C GLN A 377 -5.61 3.50 1.67
N GLU A 378 -5.00 4.41 0.92
CA GLU A 378 -5.50 5.78 0.73
C GLU A 378 -5.96 6.05 -0.72
N ASP A 379 -5.33 5.39 -1.69
CA ASP A 379 -5.63 5.61 -3.11
C ASP A 379 -6.82 4.75 -3.60
N ARG A 380 -7.65 5.33 -4.47
CA ARG A 380 -8.86 4.78 -5.11
C ARG A 380 -9.98 4.35 -4.16
N LEU A 381 -9.73 3.38 -3.29
CA LEU A 381 -10.65 2.86 -2.29
C LEU A 381 -9.95 2.90 -0.93
N PRO A 382 -10.28 3.90 -0.08
CA PRO A 382 -9.57 4.06 1.19
C PRO A 382 -10.08 3.08 2.24
N TYR A 383 -9.43 1.94 2.44
CA TYR A 383 -9.81 0.94 3.46
C TYR A 383 -8.67 0.66 4.45
N GLN A 384 -9.04 0.23 5.65
CA GLN A 384 -8.11 -0.24 6.67
C GLN A 384 -8.11 -1.77 6.69
N ALA A 385 -6.96 -2.40 6.47
CA ALA A 385 -6.84 -3.86 6.40
C ALA A 385 -7.31 -4.55 7.69
N LYS A 386 -7.12 -3.93 8.86
CA LYS A 386 -7.65 -4.45 10.14
C LYS A 386 -9.18 -4.56 10.11
N GLU A 387 -9.88 -3.52 9.64
CA GLU A 387 -11.36 -3.53 9.55
C GLU A 387 -11.84 -4.64 8.62
N VAL A 388 -11.18 -4.80 7.46
CA VAL A 388 -11.49 -5.88 6.52
C VAL A 388 -11.17 -7.25 7.13
N GLY A 389 -10.06 -7.39 7.84
CA GLY A 389 -9.67 -8.61 8.56
C GLY A 389 -10.71 -9.02 9.62
N PHE A 390 -11.16 -8.08 10.45
CA PHE A 390 -12.24 -8.31 11.42
C PHE A 390 -13.53 -8.77 10.73
N PHE A 391 -13.93 -8.08 9.65
CA PHE A 391 -15.12 -8.45 8.89
C PHE A 391 -15.01 -9.87 8.33
N ARG A 392 -13.90 -10.19 7.64
CA ARG A 392 -13.69 -11.51 7.04
C ARG A 392 -13.59 -12.61 8.09
N ALA A 393 -12.95 -12.33 9.23
CA ALA A 393 -12.86 -13.29 10.31
C ALA A 393 -14.22 -13.60 10.93
N LYS A 394 -15.05 -12.57 11.14
CA LYS A 394 -16.43 -12.74 11.61
C LYS A 394 -17.28 -13.50 10.60
N GLN A 395 -17.22 -13.13 9.33
CA GLN A 395 -17.96 -13.78 8.25
C GLN A 395 -17.65 -15.27 8.13
N SER A 396 -16.36 -15.62 8.20
CA SER A 396 -15.90 -17.01 8.02
C SER A 396 -15.76 -17.80 9.31
N GLY A 397 -15.99 -17.21 10.49
CA GLY A 397 -15.69 -17.84 11.78
C GLY A 397 -14.20 -18.20 11.91
N ALA A 398 -13.31 -17.34 11.41
CA ALA A 398 -11.86 -17.51 11.48
C ALA A 398 -11.28 -16.82 12.72
N LEU A 399 -10.16 -17.33 13.22
CA LEU A 399 -9.37 -16.58 14.20
C LEU A 399 -8.64 -15.43 13.49
N PHE A 400 -8.76 -14.22 14.04
CA PHE A 400 -7.98 -13.07 13.57
C PHE A 400 -6.86 -12.73 14.54
N VAL A 401 -5.61 -12.98 14.14
CA VAL A 401 -4.43 -12.72 14.96
C VAL A 401 -3.77 -11.41 14.53
N LEU A 402 -3.66 -10.48 15.48
CA LEU A 402 -2.94 -9.22 15.34
C LEU A 402 -1.60 -9.36 16.06
N GLY A 403 -0.49 -9.42 15.32
CA GLY A 403 0.84 -9.61 15.88
C GLY A 403 1.63 -8.31 15.94
N SER A 404 2.21 -7.99 17.10
CA SER A 404 3.06 -6.79 17.23
C SER A 404 3.99 -6.84 18.44
N ALA A 405 5.16 -6.21 18.31
CA ALA A 405 6.00 -5.84 19.44
C ALA A 405 5.65 -4.46 20.00
N THR A 406 5.05 -3.59 19.20
CA THR A 406 4.65 -2.23 19.54
C THR A 406 3.24 -1.96 18.99
N PRO A 407 2.19 -2.54 19.60
CA PRO A 407 0.82 -2.50 19.08
C PRO A 407 0.32 -1.08 18.74
N ASP A 408 -0.64 -0.97 17.83
CA ASP A 408 -1.39 0.28 17.63
C ASP A 408 -2.15 0.62 18.92
N VAL A 409 -2.14 1.90 19.30
CA VAL A 409 -2.76 2.36 20.56
C VAL A 409 -4.25 1.99 20.65
N LYS A 410 -4.98 1.99 19.52
CA LYS A 410 -6.40 1.57 19.51
C LYS A 410 -6.53 0.06 19.69
N THR A 411 -5.63 -0.73 19.08
CA THR A 411 -5.60 -2.19 19.26
C THR A 411 -5.29 -2.55 20.72
N PHE A 412 -4.29 -1.90 21.32
CA PHE A 412 -3.92 -2.15 22.72
C PHE A 412 -5.01 -1.69 23.71
N TYR A 413 -5.67 -0.56 23.42
CA TYR A 413 -6.85 -0.13 24.17
C TYR A 413 -7.99 -1.15 24.10
N ALA A 414 -8.31 -1.65 22.90
CA ALA A 414 -9.32 -2.70 22.74
C ALA A 414 -8.94 -3.99 23.47
N ALA A 415 -7.64 -4.30 23.57
CA ALA A 415 -7.15 -5.45 24.32
C ALA A 415 -7.29 -5.27 25.83
N LYS A 416 -6.86 -4.14 26.39
CA LYS A 416 -7.03 -3.81 27.82
C LYS A 416 -8.52 -3.72 28.21
N ALA A 417 -9.39 -3.33 27.28
CA ALA A 417 -10.84 -3.32 27.46
C ALA A 417 -11.53 -4.70 27.27
N GLY A 418 -10.78 -5.76 26.94
CA GLY A 418 -11.31 -7.11 26.75
C GLY A 418 -11.99 -7.38 25.40
N HIS A 419 -12.06 -6.40 24.49
CA HIS A 419 -12.64 -6.55 23.16
C HIS A 419 -11.75 -7.35 22.19
N VAL A 420 -10.43 -7.31 22.39
CA VAL A 420 -9.45 -8.08 21.61
C VAL A 420 -8.47 -8.74 22.59
N PRO A 421 -8.83 -9.88 23.21
CA PRO A 421 -7.99 -10.50 24.24
C PRO A 421 -6.54 -10.69 23.79
N MET A 422 -5.61 -10.48 24.73
CA MET A 422 -4.18 -10.40 24.45
C MET A 422 -3.42 -11.61 24.98
N VAL A 423 -2.59 -12.18 24.13
CA VAL A 423 -1.62 -13.23 24.46
C VAL A 423 -0.24 -12.60 24.47
N ARG A 424 0.50 -12.73 25.58
CA ARG A 424 1.81 -12.07 25.77
C ARG A 424 2.96 -13.05 25.53
N LEU A 425 3.98 -12.60 24.80
CA LEU A 425 5.27 -13.28 24.65
C LEU A 425 6.38 -12.33 25.13
N ALA A 426 6.77 -12.46 26.40
CA ALA A 426 7.64 -11.49 27.06
C ALA A 426 9.11 -11.68 26.68
N ASN A 427 9.52 -12.92 26.36
CA ASN A 427 10.92 -13.27 26.22
C ASN A 427 11.33 -13.53 24.76
N ARG A 428 12.60 -13.21 24.42
CA ARG A 428 13.20 -13.56 23.13
C ARG A 428 13.55 -15.03 23.07
N VAL A 429 13.42 -15.64 21.89
CA VAL A 429 13.94 -16.98 21.63
C VAL A 429 15.46 -16.91 21.61
N GLY A 430 16.13 -17.63 22.51
CA GLY A 430 17.60 -17.68 22.60
C GLY A 430 18.27 -16.70 23.58
N GLY A 431 17.51 -15.84 24.28
CA GLY A 431 18.07 -14.84 25.21
C GLY A 431 18.58 -13.57 24.53
N GLY A 432 19.31 -12.72 25.28
CA GLY A 432 19.90 -11.45 24.81
C GLY A 432 19.05 -10.20 25.09
N GLY A 433 19.67 -9.20 25.71
CA GLY A 433 19.03 -7.91 26.05
C GLY A 433 18.73 -7.03 24.82
N MET A 434 17.96 -5.97 25.04
CA MET A 434 17.90 -4.86 24.07
C MET A 434 19.28 -4.17 24.02
N PRO A 435 19.74 -3.70 22.85
CA PRO A 435 20.99 -2.95 22.77
C PRO A 435 20.91 -1.68 23.62
N ALA A 436 22.06 -1.19 24.09
CA ALA A 436 22.13 0.04 24.85
C ALA A 436 21.72 1.22 23.95
N ILE A 437 20.66 1.93 24.35
CA ILE A 437 20.16 3.13 23.67
C ILE A 437 20.68 4.36 24.40
N GLU A 438 21.45 5.19 23.70
CA GLU A 438 22.00 6.44 24.19
C GLU A 438 21.31 7.62 23.49
N LEU A 439 20.80 8.56 24.30
CA LEU A 439 20.25 9.82 23.79
C LEU A 439 21.39 10.82 23.63
N VAL A 440 21.50 11.39 22.44
CA VAL A 440 22.51 12.39 22.11
C VAL A 440 21.83 13.75 22.00
N ASP A 441 22.20 14.68 22.88
CA ASP A 441 21.69 16.04 22.85
C ASP A 441 22.31 16.81 21.67
N MET A 442 21.44 17.35 20.81
CA MET A 442 21.85 18.16 19.66
C MET A 442 21.98 19.66 19.99
N ARG A 443 21.59 20.10 21.19
CA ARG A 443 21.69 21.51 21.61
C ARG A 443 23.16 21.88 21.80
N GLY A 444 23.64 22.88 21.06
CA GLY A 444 25.01 23.39 21.19
C GLY A 444 26.12 22.42 20.74
N ALA A 445 25.79 21.22 20.26
CA ALA A 445 26.75 20.26 19.74
C ALA A 445 27.42 20.77 18.46
N GLY A 446 28.73 20.56 18.34
CA GLY A 446 29.43 20.60 17.07
C GLY A 446 28.72 19.65 16.10
N LYS A 447 28.36 20.19 14.94
CA LYS A 447 27.74 19.43 13.86
C LYS A 447 28.73 19.41 12.72
N LEU A 448 28.76 18.30 11.99
CA LEU A 448 29.55 18.18 10.77
C LEU A 448 29.20 19.28 9.75
N THR A 449 29.97 20.35 9.74
CA THR A 449 29.94 21.37 8.69
C THR A 449 30.93 20.94 7.61
N ALA A 450 30.44 20.30 6.56
CA ALA A 450 31.27 20.07 5.38
C ALA A 450 31.47 21.41 4.67
N VAL A 451 32.57 22.10 4.98
CA VAL A 451 33.61 22.60 4.05
C VAL A 451 34.73 23.13 4.93
N ALA A 452 35.89 22.48 4.89
CA ALA A 452 37.14 23.06 5.37
C ALA A 452 37.50 24.24 4.45
N GLY A 453 37.09 25.45 4.85
CA GLY A 453 37.46 26.68 4.16
C GLY A 453 36.28 27.64 3.97
N LYS A 454 36.26 28.69 4.78
CA LYS A 454 35.38 29.87 4.73
C LYS A 454 33.91 29.61 5.06
N HIS A 455 33.52 29.93 6.29
CA HIS A 455 32.46 30.91 6.62
C HIS A 455 32.41 31.06 8.15
N GLU A 456 32.86 32.22 8.67
CA GLU A 456 32.84 32.61 10.09
C GLU A 456 31.42 32.95 10.62
N THR A 457 30.38 32.61 9.87
CA THR A 457 28.98 32.83 10.25
C THR A 457 28.26 31.51 10.46
N GLY A 458 28.54 30.85 11.59
CA GLY A 458 27.60 30.03 12.38
C GLY A 458 26.58 29.10 11.70
N ASP A 459 26.81 28.57 10.50
CA ASP A 459 25.79 27.77 9.81
C ASP A 459 25.86 26.29 10.25
N ARG A 460 24.95 25.93 11.16
CA ARG A 460 24.85 24.67 11.93
C ARG A 460 24.26 23.51 11.10
N THR A 461 24.76 23.28 9.90
CA THR A 461 24.08 22.48 8.85
C THR A 461 24.34 20.96 8.87
N GLY A 462 25.16 20.43 9.79
CA GLY A 462 25.44 18.99 9.88
C GLY A 462 24.28 18.11 10.36
N VAL A 463 24.21 16.88 9.83
CA VAL A 463 23.20 15.85 10.17
C VAL A 463 23.59 15.06 11.41
N LEU A 464 24.88 14.75 11.56
CA LEU A 464 25.43 14.01 12.68
C LEU A 464 26.16 14.97 13.63
N THR A 465 26.02 14.70 14.92
CA THR A 465 26.88 15.26 15.97
C THR A 465 28.27 14.61 15.91
N ASP A 466 29.27 15.28 16.46
CA ASP A 466 30.64 14.75 16.51
C ASP A 466 30.72 13.38 17.20
N LEU A 467 29.92 13.17 18.25
CA LEU A 467 29.82 11.87 18.95
C LEU A 467 29.30 10.77 18.02
N ALA A 468 28.23 11.05 17.28
CA ALA A 468 27.64 10.07 16.35
C ALA A 468 28.58 9.79 15.16
N ALA A 469 29.31 10.80 14.70
CA ALA A 469 30.30 10.68 13.65
C ALA A 469 31.51 9.83 14.08
N ALA A 470 32.04 10.07 15.28
CA ALA A 470 33.14 9.28 15.84
C ALA A 470 32.74 7.81 16.03
N ALA A 471 31.57 7.56 16.63
CA ALA A 471 31.06 6.20 16.80
C ALA A 471 30.88 5.46 15.47
N LEU A 472 30.45 6.17 14.42
CA LEU A 472 30.33 5.61 13.08
C LEU A 472 31.69 5.22 12.48
N ALA A 473 32.68 6.11 12.57
CA ALA A 473 34.03 5.85 12.08
C ALA A 473 34.69 4.66 12.81
N GLU A 474 34.56 4.61 14.13
CA GLU A 474 35.05 3.49 14.98
C GLU A 474 34.40 2.15 14.58
N THR A 475 33.09 2.14 14.35
CA THR A 475 32.34 0.94 13.96
C THR A 475 32.84 0.40 12.61
N VAL A 476 32.96 1.26 11.60
CA VAL A 476 33.44 0.83 10.28
C VAL A 476 34.90 0.40 10.33
N ALA A 477 35.75 1.08 11.11
CA ALA A 477 37.15 0.70 11.31
C ALA A 477 37.31 -0.68 11.99
N ALA A 478 36.37 -1.07 12.85
CA ALA A 478 36.31 -2.39 13.46
C ALA A 478 35.82 -3.50 12.50
N GLY A 479 35.54 -3.18 11.23
CA GLY A 479 34.98 -4.10 10.24
C GLY A 479 33.50 -4.43 10.47
N ASP A 480 32.82 -3.62 11.28
CA ASP A 480 31.39 -3.72 11.53
C ASP A 480 30.56 -2.86 10.58
N GLN A 481 29.26 -3.14 10.52
CA GLN A 481 28.31 -2.37 9.72
C GLN A 481 27.48 -1.43 10.60
N ALA A 482 27.10 -0.30 10.02
CA ALA A 482 26.27 0.70 10.67
C ALA A 482 25.03 1.07 9.84
N MET A 483 23.95 1.44 10.51
CA MET A 483 22.73 1.94 9.88
C MET A 483 22.38 3.35 10.35
N ILE A 484 22.00 4.22 9.43
CA ILE A 484 21.60 5.60 9.74
C ILE A 484 20.16 5.82 9.30
N LEU A 485 19.27 6.00 10.28
CA LEU A 485 17.87 6.36 10.08
C LEU A 485 17.74 7.88 9.91
N LEU A 486 17.29 8.27 8.73
CA LEU A 486 16.82 9.61 8.42
C LEU A 486 15.29 9.64 8.50
N ASN A 487 14.75 10.27 9.55
CA ASN A 487 13.31 10.52 9.68
C ASN A 487 12.82 11.66 8.77
N ARG A 488 13.73 12.24 7.98
CA ARG A 488 13.46 13.26 6.97
C ARG A 488 13.20 12.56 5.63
N ARG A 489 12.07 12.89 5.00
CA ARG A 489 11.85 12.54 3.59
C ARG A 489 13.10 12.95 2.81
N GLY A 490 13.65 12.04 2.01
CA GLY A 490 14.78 12.32 1.11
C GLY A 490 14.43 13.40 0.11
N TYR A 491 14.46 14.66 0.54
CA TYR A 491 14.42 15.79 -0.35
C TYR A 491 15.78 15.84 -1.02
N ALA A 492 15.83 15.48 -2.30
CA ALA A 492 16.88 15.99 -3.15
C ALA A 492 16.83 17.54 -3.10
N PRO A 493 17.99 18.21 -3.21
CA PRO A 493 18.13 19.62 -2.88
C PRO A 493 17.11 20.47 -3.65
N LEU A 494 16.40 21.34 -2.94
CA LEU A 494 15.54 22.34 -3.55
C LEU A 494 16.47 23.40 -4.15
N LEU A 495 16.24 23.87 -5.37
CA LEU A 495 17.12 24.90 -5.93
C LEU A 495 16.62 26.30 -5.51
N PHE A 496 17.44 27.05 -4.77
CA PHE A 496 17.18 28.42 -4.34
C PHE A 496 17.84 29.42 -5.28
N CYS A 497 17.09 30.38 -5.82
CA CYS A 497 17.69 31.43 -6.64
C CYS A 497 18.25 32.52 -5.72
N LEU A 498 19.54 32.84 -5.89
CA LEU A 498 20.20 33.88 -5.12
C LEU A 498 19.83 35.28 -5.62
N ASP A 499 19.47 35.41 -6.91
CA ASP A 499 19.15 36.72 -7.50
C ASP A 499 17.76 37.25 -7.08
N CYS A 500 16.79 36.36 -6.84
CA CYS A 500 15.45 36.74 -6.36
C CYS A 500 15.09 36.15 -4.99
N GLU A 501 16.08 35.59 -4.30
CA GLU A 501 15.96 35.08 -2.92
C GLU A 501 14.76 34.15 -2.68
N THR A 502 14.40 33.34 -3.67
CA THR A 502 13.27 32.42 -3.57
C THR A 502 13.60 31.03 -4.12
N PRO A 503 13.03 29.96 -3.55
CA PRO A 503 13.14 28.63 -4.12
C PRO A 503 12.42 28.58 -5.47
N VAL A 504 13.01 27.89 -6.45
CA VAL A 504 12.39 27.68 -7.75
C VAL A 504 11.15 26.80 -7.57
N ARG A 505 9.96 27.35 -7.86
CA ARG A 505 8.68 26.67 -7.64
C ARG A 505 8.12 26.02 -8.90
N CYS A 506 7.34 24.97 -8.70
CA CYS A 506 6.53 24.34 -9.74
C CYS A 506 5.34 25.26 -10.10
N PRO A 507 5.09 25.55 -11.39
CA PRO A 507 3.95 26.39 -11.79
C PRO A 507 2.59 25.71 -11.53
N ARG A 508 2.56 24.37 -11.38
CA ARG A 508 1.32 23.59 -11.18
C ARG A 508 1.00 23.30 -9.72
N CYS A 509 2.00 23.28 -8.86
CA CYS A 509 1.86 22.90 -7.46
C CYS A 509 2.28 24.00 -6.49
N GLU A 510 3.00 25.02 -6.96
CA GLU A 510 3.65 26.07 -6.15
C GLU A 510 4.61 25.54 -5.08
N LEU A 511 4.92 24.24 -5.14
CA LEU A 511 5.94 23.58 -4.35
C LEU A 511 7.32 23.79 -4.97
N SER A 512 8.35 23.90 -4.16
CA SER A 512 9.73 23.95 -4.60
C SER A 512 10.08 22.73 -5.47
N LEU A 513 10.79 22.95 -6.57
CA LEU A 513 11.30 21.90 -7.44
C LEU A 513 12.54 21.26 -6.83
N THR A 514 12.67 19.96 -7.04
CA THR A 514 13.80 19.15 -6.60
C THR A 514 14.85 19.12 -7.71
N PHE A 515 16.10 19.46 -7.38
CA PHE A 515 17.23 19.38 -8.31
C PHE A 515 17.80 17.97 -8.34
N HIS A 516 17.82 17.36 -9.53
CA HIS A 516 18.44 16.08 -9.81
C HIS A 516 19.76 16.32 -10.56
N LYS A 517 20.88 16.26 -9.84
CA LYS A 517 22.22 16.57 -10.37
C LYS A 517 22.59 15.63 -11.54
N ASP A 518 22.45 14.32 -11.36
CA ASP A 518 22.76 13.30 -12.38
C ASP A 518 21.94 13.41 -13.66
N ARG A 519 20.83 14.16 -13.60
CA ARG A 519 19.86 14.29 -14.69
C ARG A 519 19.77 15.72 -15.22
N GLU A 520 20.59 16.63 -14.68
CA GLU A 520 20.65 18.05 -15.07
C GLU A 520 19.25 18.68 -15.20
N ARG A 521 18.39 18.48 -14.18
CA ARG A 521 17.00 18.94 -14.24
C ARG A 521 16.36 19.20 -12.89
N LEU A 522 15.34 20.06 -12.91
CA LEU A 522 14.46 20.35 -11.79
C LEU A 522 13.14 19.61 -11.98
N VAL A 523 12.71 18.82 -10.99
CA VAL A 523 11.52 17.96 -11.07
C VAL A 523 10.58 18.22 -9.90
N CYS A 524 9.29 18.31 -10.17
CA CYS A 524 8.23 18.25 -9.17
C CYS A 524 7.77 16.80 -9.01
N HIS A 525 8.11 16.15 -7.90
CA HIS A 525 7.70 14.76 -7.62
C HIS A 525 6.19 14.56 -7.42
N TYR A 526 5.42 15.66 -7.28
CA TYR A 526 3.98 15.60 -7.07
C TYR A 526 3.17 15.59 -8.37
N CYS A 527 3.57 16.36 -9.38
CA CYS A 527 2.84 16.46 -10.64
C CYS A 527 3.65 16.03 -11.88
N GLY A 528 4.92 15.64 -11.69
CA GLY A 528 5.83 15.23 -12.76
C GLY A 528 6.27 16.39 -13.66
N PHE A 529 6.04 17.64 -13.29
CA PHE A 529 6.60 18.79 -14.03
C PHE A 529 8.13 18.74 -13.94
N ALA A 530 8.80 18.73 -15.08
CA ALA A 530 10.26 18.74 -15.16
C ALA A 530 10.72 19.86 -16.08
N ARG A 531 11.89 20.43 -15.78
CA ARG A 531 12.59 21.40 -16.64
C ARG A 531 14.11 21.16 -16.61
N PRO A 532 14.83 21.39 -17.72
CA PRO A 532 16.28 21.28 -17.73
C PRO A 532 16.94 22.31 -16.79
N HIS A 533 18.12 21.98 -16.27
CA HIS A 533 18.99 22.86 -15.49
C HIS A 533 20.46 22.51 -15.81
N PRO A 534 21.31 23.47 -16.22
CA PRO A 534 21.18 24.92 -16.03
C PRO A 534 20.14 25.59 -16.92
N SER A 535 19.37 26.51 -16.35
CA SER A 535 18.40 27.37 -17.07
C SER A 535 18.09 28.63 -16.24
N PRO A 536 17.73 29.76 -16.88
CA PRO A 536 17.36 30.97 -16.16
C PRO A 536 16.20 30.77 -15.18
N CYS A 537 16.23 31.50 -14.06
CA CYS A 537 15.21 31.45 -13.03
C CYS A 537 13.85 31.83 -13.64
N PRO A 538 12.79 31.04 -13.45
CA PRO A 538 11.47 31.37 -13.99
C PRO A 538 10.84 32.61 -13.34
N GLY A 539 11.29 32.98 -12.13
CA GLY A 539 10.77 34.12 -11.40
C GLY A 539 11.40 35.45 -11.84
N CYS A 540 12.73 35.47 -12.00
CA CYS A 540 13.48 36.71 -12.24
C CYS A 540 14.43 36.69 -13.45
N GLY A 541 14.60 35.55 -14.12
CA GLY A 541 15.59 35.40 -15.20
C GLY A 541 17.04 35.23 -14.74
N GLY A 542 17.30 35.27 -13.43
CA GLY A 542 18.63 35.10 -12.82
C GLY A 542 19.27 33.74 -13.09
N ALA A 543 20.60 33.67 -12.95
CA ALA A 543 21.39 32.45 -13.19
C ALA A 543 22.09 31.94 -11.93
N SER A 544 22.01 32.68 -10.83
CA SER A 544 22.65 32.34 -9.56
C SER A 544 21.76 31.43 -8.74
N PHE A 545 22.21 30.21 -8.47
CA PHE A 545 21.44 29.21 -7.73
C PHE A 545 22.25 28.54 -6.63
N LEU A 546 21.58 28.25 -5.52
CA LEU A 546 22.08 27.53 -4.37
C LEU A 546 21.20 26.28 -4.13
N PRO A 547 21.73 25.05 -4.24
CA PRO A 547 21.01 23.86 -3.82
C PRO A 547 20.82 23.84 -2.30
N MET A 548 19.57 23.92 -1.84
CA MET A 548 19.16 23.96 -0.45
C MET A 548 18.41 22.68 -0.07
N GLY A 549 19.02 21.86 0.76
CA GLY A 549 18.37 20.66 1.29
C GLY A 549 19.37 19.65 1.81
N VAL A 550 19.23 19.29 3.08
CA VAL A 550 20.01 18.23 3.71
C VAL A 550 19.38 16.89 3.33
N GLY A 551 19.75 16.38 2.16
CA GLY A 551 19.33 15.08 1.64
C GLY A 551 20.26 13.94 2.09
N SER A 552 19.86 12.71 1.81
CA SER A 552 20.72 11.51 1.99
C SER A 552 22.01 11.57 1.16
N GLU A 553 22.00 12.30 0.04
CA GLU A 553 23.17 12.55 -0.82
C GLU A 553 24.17 13.50 -0.16
N MET A 554 23.68 14.58 0.47
CA MET A 554 24.54 15.48 1.25
C MET A 554 25.11 14.79 2.49
N LEU A 555 24.34 13.88 3.11
CA LEU A 555 24.88 13.03 4.17
C LEU A 555 25.98 12.12 3.64
N GLU A 556 25.82 11.48 2.48
CA GLU A 556 26.86 10.65 1.87
C GLU A 556 28.16 11.45 1.62
N GLU A 557 28.05 12.66 1.06
CA GLU A 557 29.19 13.57 0.90
C GLU A 557 29.83 13.96 2.25
N GLN A 558 29.02 14.25 3.27
CA GLN A 558 29.50 14.51 4.64
C GLN A 558 30.19 13.30 5.26
N LEU A 559 29.67 12.11 5.00
CA LEU A 559 30.19 10.85 5.52
C LEU A 559 31.53 10.47 4.88
N ALA A 560 31.74 10.80 3.61
CA ALA A 560 33.02 10.55 2.93
C ALA A 560 34.21 11.26 3.62
N GLY A 561 33.96 12.40 4.29
CA GLY A 561 34.99 13.12 5.05
C GLY A 561 35.28 12.54 6.45
N VAL A 562 34.46 11.62 6.94
CA VAL A 562 34.53 11.06 8.31
C VAL A 562 34.90 9.57 8.30
N LEU A 563 34.43 8.84 7.28
CA LEU A 563 34.60 7.40 7.18
C LEU A 563 36.01 7.03 6.67
N PRO A 564 36.52 5.84 7.03
CA PRO A 564 37.76 5.32 6.46
C PRO A 564 37.73 5.29 4.92
N ALA A 565 38.88 5.50 4.28
CA ALA A 565 39.00 5.46 2.83
C ALA A 565 38.54 4.09 2.26
N GLY A 566 37.73 4.12 1.21
CA GLY A 566 37.17 2.91 0.58
C GLY A 566 35.88 2.39 1.20
N THR A 567 35.31 3.09 2.19
CA THR A 567 34.00 2.75 2.76
C THR A 567 32.88 2.95 1.74
N VAL A 568 32.05 1.93 1.55
CA VAL A 568 30.88 1.96 0.67
C VAL A 568 29.63 2.28 1.49
N VAL A 569 28.95 3.38 1.10
CA VAL A 569 27.70 3.84 1.70
C VAL A 569 26.55 3.49 0.76
N ALA A 570 25.66 2.61 1.22
CA ALA A 570 24.44 2.25 0.53
C ALA A 570 23.28 3.17 0.93
N ARG A 571 22.42 3.53 -0.03
CA ARG A 571 21.22 4.36 0.22
C ARG A 571 19.93 3.63 -0.09
N LEU A 572 19.03 3.62 0.88
CA LEU A 572 17.68 3.07 0.75
C LEU A 572 16.61 4.08 1.19
N ASP A 573 16.26 4.98 0.28
CA ASP A 573 15.15 5.92 0.46
C ASP A 573 13.85 5.44 -0.22
N ARG A 574 12.78 6.23 -0.08
CA ARG A 574 11.45 5.89 -0.63
C ARG A 574 11.39 5.89 -2.15
N ASP A 575 12.27 6.59 -2.86
CA ASP A 575 12.25 6.63 -4.32
C ASP A 575 13.02 5.45 -4.92
N VAL A 576 14.12 5.04 -4.28
CA VAL A 576 14.78 3.76 -4.55
C VAL A 576 13.86 2.59 -4.20
N ALA A 577 13.10 2.69 -3.10
CA ALA A 577 12.09 1.70 -2.68
C ALA A 577 11.01 1.42 -3.73
N ARG A 578 10.69 2.38 -4.60
CA ARG A 578 9.67 2.20 -5.64
C ARG A 578 10.10 1.18 -6.69
N ARG A 579 11.40 0.84 -6.75
CA ARG A 579 11.99 -0.18 -7.62
C ARG A 579 12.35 -1.41 -6.75
N PRO A 580 11.47 -2.42 -6.64
CA PRO A 580 11.67 -3.55 -5.72
C PRO A 580 12.99 -4.28 -5.96
N GLU A 581 13.36 -4.49 -7.22
CA GLU A 581 14.60 -5.16 -7.63
C GLU A 581 15.85 -4.41 -7.16
N ARG A 582 15.86 -3.07 -7.28
CA ARG A 582 16.99 -2.25 -6.83
C ARG A 582 17.08 -2.16 -5.31
N ALA A 583 15.94 -2.04 -4.64
CA ALA A 583 15.90 -2.09 -3.18
C ALA A 583 16.45 -3.43 -2.66
N GLU A 584 16.06 -4.54 -3.27
CA GLU A 584 16.56 -5.88 -2.93
C GLU A 584 18.06 -6.05 -3.23
N ALA A 585 18.55 -5.50 -4.34
CA ALA A 585 19.98 -5.49 -4.65
C ALA A 585 20.80 -4.77 -3.57
N ILE A 586 20.38 -3.55 -3.17
CA ILE A 586 21.06 -2.77 -2.13
C ILE A 586 21.02 -3.47 -0.78
N LEU A 587 19.88 -4.08 -0.43
CA LEU A 587 19.75 -4.85 0.80
C LEU A 587 20.62 -6.11 0.78
N THR A 588 20.84 -6.71 -0.40
CA THR A 588 21.71 -7.87 -0.60
C THR A 588 23.18 -7.47 -0.51
N GLU A 589 23.57 -6.36 -1.14
CA GLU A 589 24.90 -5.75 -1.04
C GLU A 589 25.26 -5.41 0.41
N PHE A 590 24.33 -4.82 1.15
CA PHE A 590 24.53 -4.56 2.56
C PHE A 590 24.58 -5.87 3.37
N ALA A 591 23.69 -6.83 3.11
CA ALA A 591 23.70 -8.12 3.82
C ALA A 591 24.97 -8.95 3.57
N SER A 592 25.61 -8.81 2.42
CA SER A 592 26.84 -9.51 2.04
C SER A 592 28.12 -8.82 2.55
N GLY A 593 28.00 -7.63 3.16
CA GLY A 593 29.14 -6.86 3.66
C GLY A 593 29.83 -5.98 2.61
N GLN A 594 29.33 -5.95 1.37
CA GLN A 594 29.87 -5.10 0.31
C GLN A 594 29.71 -3.61 0.62
N ALA A 595 28.61 -3.22 1.27
CA ALA A 595 28.41 -1.89 1.85
C ALA A 595 28.57 -1.93 3.37
N GLN A 596 29.30 -0.98 3.96
CA GLN A 596 29.52 -0.93 5.42
C GLN A 596 28.51 -0.02 6.13
N VAL A 597 27.99 1.00 5.43
CA VAL A 597 26.99 1.92 6.00
C VAL A 597 25.72 1.91 5.15
N LEU A 598 24.57 1.78 5.80
CA LEU A 598 23.26 1.87 5.14
C LEU A 598 22.48 3.09 5.65
N VAL A 599 22.29 4.07 4.76
CA VAL A 599 21.50 5.28 5.02
C VAL A 599 20.10 5.10 4.46
N GLY A 600 19.07 5.40 5.25
CA GLY A 600 17.71 5.21 4.77
C GLY A 600 16.64 5.74 5.70
N THR A 601 15.40 5.64 5.23
CA THR A 601 14.23 6.12 5.95
C THR A 601 13.52 4.97 6.68
N GLN A 602 12.19 5.03 6.81
CA GLN A 602 11.38 4.05 7.53
C GLN A 602 11.59 2.60 7.06
N MET A 603 12.04 2.36 5.83
CA MET A 603 12.28 0.99 5.34
C MET A 603 13.42 0.26 6.06
N LEU A 604 14.40 0.99 6.62
CA LEU A 604 15.50 0.39 7.39
C LEU A 604 15.02 -0.36 8.64
N SER A 605 13.84 -0.01 9.13
CA SER A 605 13.29 -0.56 10.36
C SER A 605 12.69 -1.97 10.18
N LYS A 606 12.42 -2.42 8.94
CA LYS A 606 11.53 -3.56 8.68
C LYS A 606 12.21 -4.75 8.01
N GLY A 607 11.79 -5.97 8.37
CA GLY A 607 11.96 -7.20 7.57
C GLY A 607 13.34 -7.82 7.38
N HIS A 608 14.43 -7.06 7.44
CA HIS A 608 15.78 -7.55 7.15
C HIS A 608 16.58 -7.81 8.43
N HIS A 609 17.41 -8.84 8.39
CA HIS A 609 18.28 -9.23 9.49
C HIS A 609 19.73 -9.07 9.05
N PHE A 610 20.44 -8.15 9.69
CA PHE A 610 21.84 -7.85 9.38
C PHE A 610 22.69 -8.21 10.60
N PRO A 611 23.27 -9.41 10.66
CA PRO A 611 23.97 -9.87 11.85
C PRO A 611 25.22 -9.05 12.18
N ALA A 612 25.85 -8.42 11.17
CA ALA A 612 27.03 -7.58 11.33
C ALA A 612 26.72 -6.11 11.65
N VAL A 613 25.45 -5.74 11.86
CA VAL A 613 25.08 -4.38 12.30
C VAL A 613 25.25 -4.25 13.80
N THR A 614 26.25 -3.48 14.21
CA THR A 614 26.56 -3.20 15.62
C THR A 614 26.27 -1.74 16.01
N LEU A 615 26.12 -0.82 15.05
CA LEU A 615 25.71 0.56 15.31
C LEU A 615 24.46 0.96 14.54
N VAL A 616 23.54 1.63 15.23
CA VAL A 616 22.38 2.27 14.61
C VAL A 616 22.27 3.72 15.09
N ILE A 617 22.12 4.67 14.16
CA ILE A 617 22.00 6.09 14.45
C ILE A 617 20.65 6.62 13.94
N ALA A 618 19.79 7.12 14.84
CA ALA A 618 18.64 7.93 14.48
C ALA A 618 19.07 9.40 14.43
N ALA A 619 19.26 9.93 13.22
CA ALA A 619 19.92 11.22 13.02
C ALA A 619 19.09 12.42 13.47
N ASP A 620 17.76 12.34 13.40
CA ASP A 620 16.86 13.36 13.93
C ASP A 620 15.56 12.70 14.38
N ALA A 621 15.39 12.54 15.69
CA ALA A 621 14.19 11.97 16.28
C ALA A 621 13.05 12.99 16.45
N ASP A 622 13.34 14.29 16.37
CA ASP A 622 12.39 15.36 16.63
C ASP A 622 11.41 15.55 15.48
N LEU A 623 11.88 15.36 14.25
CA LEU A 623 11.10 15.66 13.05
C LEU A 623 9.78 14.87 12.98
N GLY A 624 9.83 13.56 13.23
CA GLY A 624 8.63 12.71 13.20
C GLY A 624 7.66 13.00 14.33
N ARG A 625 8.17 13.34 15.52
CA ARG A 625 7.37 13.64 16.73
C ARG A 625 6.57 14.93 16.58
N ASN A 626 7.14 15.93 15.91
CA ASN A 626 6.56 17.26 15.76
C ASN A 626 5.71 17.45 14.49
N LEU A 627 5.39 16.36 13.77
CA LEU A 627 4.43 16.42 12.67
C LEU A 627 3.03 16.82 13.20
N PRO A 628 2.26 17.65 12.47
CA PRO A 628 0.90 18.05 12.85
C PRO A 628 -0.11 16.92 12.61
N ASP A 629 0.15 15.76 13.20
CA ASP A 629 -0.62 14.54 13.16
C ASP A 629 -0.74 14.01 14.59
N TYR A 630 -1.96 13.69 15.03
CA TYR A 630 -2.18 13.17 16.39
C TYR A 630 -1.46 11.82 16.64
N ARG A 631 -1.08 11.10 15.58
CA ARG A 631 -0.34 9.82 15.66
C ARG A 631 1.18 9.99 15.56
N ALA A 632 1.69 11.21 15.44
CA ALA A 632 3.11 11.49 15.26
C ALA A 632 3.99 10.85 16.34
N SER A 633 3.58 10.96 17.60
CA SER A 633 4.30 10.38 18.74
C SER A 633 4.30 8.84 18.70
N GLU A 634 3.15 8.22 18.45
CA GLU A 634 3.02 6.75 18.30
C GLU A 634 3.91 6.21 17.19
N ARG A 635 3.84 6.81 16.00
CA ARG A 635 4.64 6.40 14.83
C ARG A 635 6.14 6.53 15.09
N THR A 636 6.54 7.62 15.74
CA THR A 636 7.94 7.87 16.08
C THR A 636 8.45 6.86 17.12
N PHE A 637 7.64 6.54 18.14
CA PHE A 637 7.98 5.51 19.12
C PHE A 637 8.18 4.15 18.45
N GLN A 638 7.25 3.73 17.61
CA GLN A 638 7.30 2.46 16.87
C GLN A 638 8.55 2.40 15.99
N LEU A 639 8.82 3.45 15.21
CA LEU A 639 9.99 3.55 14.35
C LEU A 639 11.30 3.43 15.14
N LEU A 640 11.48 4.23 16.20
CA LEU A 640 12.71 4.22 17.01
C LEU A 640 12.91 2.87 17.69
N THR A 641 11.86 2.28 18.26
CA THR A 641 11.92 0.97 18.91
C THR A 641 12.29 -0.14 17.93
N GLN A 642 11.70 -0.11 16.74
CA GLN A 642 11.93 -1.13 15.71
C GLN A 642 13.36 -1.04 15.15
N VAL A 643 13.86 0.18 14.93
CA VAL A 643 15.22 0.47 14.47
C VAL A 643 16.26 0.12 15.54
N ALA A 644 16.00 0.46 16.81
CA ALA A 644 16.86 0.06 17.92
C ALA A 644 16.99 -1.47 18.00
N GLY A 645 15.90 -2.21 17.77
CA GLY A 645 15.91 -3.66 17.71
C GLY A 645 16.65 -4.28 16.51
N ARG A 646 17.33 -3.51 15.65
CA ARG A 646 18.15 -4.02 14.54
C ARG A 646 19.63 -4.18 14.90
N ALA A 647 20.14 -3.41 15.86
CA ALA A 647 21.52 -3.52 16.31
C ALA A 647 21.72 -4.78 17.17
N GLY A 648 22.89 -5.42 17.03
CA GLY A 648 23.34 -6.46 17.95
C GLY A 648 22.52 -7.75 17.89
N ARG A 649 22.09 -8.16 16.69
CA ARG A 649 21.40 -9.45 16.48
C ARG A 649 22.35 -10.63 16.20
N GLY A 650 23.64 -10.35 16.03
CA GLY A 650 24.69 -11.36 15.99
C GLY A 650 25.25 -11.65 17.39
N GLU A 651 26.45 -12.21 17.45
CA GLU A 651 27.15 -12.48 18.72
C GLU A 651 27.70 -11.21 19.38
N ARG A 652 27.89 -10.14 18.60
CA ARG A 652 28.43 -8.86 19.07
C ARG A 652 27.32 -7.95 19.62
N PRO A 653 27.54 -7.27 20.76
CA PRO A 653 26.58 -6.32 21.31
C PRO A 653 26.41 -5.12 20.38
N GLY A 654 25.18 -4.62 20.28
CA GLY A 654 24.85 -3.44 19.49
C GLY A 654 24.73 -2.18 20.35
N ARG A 655 25.03 -1.02 19.74
CA ARG A 655 24.81 0.33 20.29
C ARG A 655 23.82 1.09 19.42
N VAL A 656 22.95 1.88 20.04
CA VAL A 656 21.96 2.73 19.34
C VAL A 656 22.12 4.16 19.81
N LEU A 657 22.32 5.10 18.89
CA LEU A 657 22.40 6.53 19.14
C LEU A 657 21.14 7.22 18.62
N ILE A 658 20.44 7.95 19.49
CA ILE A 658 19.25 8.72 19.10
C ILE A 658 19.53 10.20 19.33
N GLN A 659 19.64 10.98 18.24
CA GLN A 659 19.89 12.40 18.33
C GLN A 659 18.57 13.18 18.46
N THR A 660 18.48 14.05 19.47
CA THR A 660 17.30 14.90 19.73
C THR A 660 17.71 16.23 20.34
N ARG A 661 16.91 17.28 20.10
CA ARG A 661 17.02 18.59 20.77
C ARG A 661 16.22 18.66 22.07
N MET A 662 15.48 17.61 22.40
CA MET A 662 14.58 17.53 23.55
C MET A 662 14.89 16.28 24.40
N PRO A 663 16.14 16.09 24.87
CA PRO A 663 16.51 14.88 25.61
C PRO A 663 15.73 14.72 26.92
N ASP A 664 15.23 15.82 27.49
CA ASP A 664 14.49 15.87 28.74
C ASP A 664 12.99 15.51 28.59
N ASP A 665 12.49 15.29 27.36
CA ASP A 665 11.08 14.91 27.13
C ASP A 665 10.82 13.48 27.64
N PRO A 666 9.81 13.25 28.51
CA PRO A 666 9.48 11.92 29.05
C PRO A 666 9.27 10.85 27.96
N PHE A 667 8.87 11.25 26.75
CA PHE A 667 8.77 10.36 25.60
C PHE A 667 10.04 9.54 25.36
N PHE A 668 11.22 10.17 25.40
CA PHE A 668 12.48 9.49 25.10
C PHE A 668 12.89 8.51 26.20
N SER A 669 12.47 8.74 27.44
CA SER A 669 12.67 7.80 28.55
C SER A 669 11.97 6.45 28.31
N HIS A 670 10.79 6.46 27.70
CA HIS A 670 10.10 5.22 27.32
C HIS A 670 10.76 4.55 26.11
N VAL A 671 11.26 5.32 25.15
CA VAL A 671 12.00 4.79 23.98
C VAL A 671 13.27 4.06 24.42
N THR A 672 14.10 4.69 25.27
CA THR A 672 15.37 4.10 25.71
C THR A 672 15.19 2.82 26.53
N ARG A 673 14.11 2.72 27.30
CA ARG A 673 13.77 1.53 28.10
C ARG A 673 13.02 0.46 27.31
N GLY A 674 12.57 0.74 26.08
CA GLY A 674 11.67 -0.13 25.34
C GLY A 674 10.30 -0.30 26.02
N ASP A 675 9.89 0.68 26.82
CA ASP A 675 8.68 0.64 27.64
C ASP A 675 7.45 1.12 26.86
N PHE A 676 6.87 0.21 26.08
CA PHE A 676 5.66 0.49 25.32
C PHE A 676 4.45 0.77 26.21
N GLU A 677 4.29 0.08 27.35
CA GLU A 677 3.13 0.25 28.22
C GLU A 677 3.14 1.64 28.89
N GLY A 678 4.29 2.12 29.36
CA GLY A 678 4.41 3.48 29.88
C GLY A 678 4.21 4.55 28.81
N PHE A 679 4.75 4.34 27.59
CA PHE A 679 4.45 5.21 26.45
C PHE A 679 2.95 5.24 26.13
N TYR A 680 2.29 4.07 26.15
CA TYR A 680 0.87 3.94 25.88
C TYR A 680 0.02 4.76 26.86
N GLU A 681 0.30 4.70 28.16
CA GLU A 681 -0.44 5.49 29.16
C GLU A 681 -0.25 7.00 28.95
N LEU A 682 0.98 7.43 28.68
CA LEU A 682 1.29 8.83 28.37
C LEU A 682 0.50 9.32 27.16
N GLU A 683 0.52 8.56 26.06
CA GLU A 683 -0.17 8.88 24.80
C GLU A 683 -1.69 8.84 24.98
N LEU A 684 -2.23 7.82 25.64
CA LEU A 684 -3.66 7.66 25.88
C LEU A 684 -4.24 8.83 26.68
N SER A 685 -3.52 9.31 27.70
CA SER A 685 -3.91 10.49 28.50
C SER A 685 -4.07 11.75 27.64
N ARG A 686 -3.20 11.94 26.63
CA ARG A 686 -3.24 13.09 25.71
C ARG A 686 -4.42 12.95 24.75
N ARG A 687 -4.63 11.75 24.20
CA ARG A 687 -5.75 11.48 23.28
C ARG A 687 -7.11 11.62 23.95
N ARG A 688 -7.23 11.24 25.23
CA ARG A 688 -8.45 11.46 26.02
C ARG A 688 -8.76 12.94 26.16
N ARG A 689 -7.80 13.75 26.61
CA ARG A 689 -7.95 15.21 26.80
C ARG A 689 -8.30 15.95 25.52
N LEU A 690 -7.76 15.53 24.38
CA LEU A 690 -7.93 16.19 23.09
C LEU A 690 -9.04 15.57 22.22
N CYS A 691 -9.76 14.58 22.74
CA CYS A 691 -10.77 13.81 22.03
C CYS A 691 -10.24 13.29 20.68
N TYR A 692 -9.29 12.37 20.75
CA TYR A 692 -8.76 11.61 19.62
C TYR A 692 -8.99 10.10 19.79
N PRO A 693 -8.92 9.31 18.70
CA PRO A 693 -9.05 7.85 18.77
C PRO A 693 -8.09 7.24 19.81
N PRO A 694 -8.55 6.32 20.67
CA PRO A 694 -9.75 5.49 20.51
C PRO A 694 -11.06 6.06 21.07
N PHE A 695 -11.05 7.25 21.68
CA PHE A 695 -12.23 7.81 22.38
C PHE A 695 -13.29 8.40 21.47
N ILE A 696 -12.93 8.67 20.21
CA ILE A 696 -13.83 9.24 19.20
C ILE A 696 -13.50 8.65 17.83
N ARG A 697 -14.43 8.70 16.89
CA ARG A 697 -14.20 8.36 15.48
C ARG A 697 -13.84 9.60 14.69
N LEU A 698 -12.96 9.44 13.72
CA LEU A 698 -12.51 10.50 12.82
C LEU A 698 -12.95 10.23 11.38
N GLY A 699 -13.42 11.26 10.69
CA GLY A 699 -13.61 11.27 9.25
C GLY A 699 -12.92 12.49 8.64
N LEU A 700 -12.16 12.31 7.57
CA LEU A 700 -11.51 13.38 6.84
C LEU A 700 -12.18 13.56 5.48
N ALA A 701 -13.00 14.59 5.36
CA ALA A 701 -13.67 14.93 4.12
C ALA A 701 -12.75 15.83 3.29
N ARG A 702 -12.23 15.32 2.16
CA ARG A 702 -11.26 16.02 1.29
C ARG A 702 -11.96 16.60 0.08
N LEU A 703 -11.80 17.90 -0.15
CA LEU A 703 -12.26 18.65 -1.32
C LEU A 703 -11.08 18.94 -2.24
N SER A 704 -11.27 18.76 -3.54
CA SER A 704 -10.29 19.15 -4.56
C SER A 704 -10.97 19.73 -5.80
N PHE A 705 -10.55 20.91 -6.25
CA PHE A 705 -11.12 21.58 -7.43
C PHE A 705 -10.02 22.25 -8.28
N PRO A 706 -10.23 22.46 -9.59
CA PRO A 706 -9.28 23.19 -10.44
C PRO A 706 -8.94 24.56 -9.86
N ARG A 707 -7.69 24.99 -9.98
CA ARG A 707 -7.24 26.30 -9.50
C ARG A 707 -8.05 27.45 -10.10
N GLU A 708 -8.45 27.30 -11.36
CA GLU A 708 -9.14 28.27 -12.20
C GLU A 708 -10.66 28.30 -11.96
N LEU A 709 -11.18 27.44 -11.08
CA LEU A 709 -12.61 27.45 -10.75
C LEU A 709 -12.92 28.63 -9.83
N GLU A 710 -13.46 29.72 -10.38
CA GLU A 710 -13.75 30.98 -9.68
C GLU A 710 -14.59 30.78 -8.41
N ASN A 711 -15.65 29.97 -8.48
CA ASN A 711 -16.53 29.69 -7.34
C ASN A 711 -16.05 28.54 -6.43
N GLY A 712 -14.83 28.03 -6.62
CA GLY A 712 -14.34 26.84 -5.90
C GLY A 712 -14.28 27.00 -4.39
N TYR A 713 -13.83 28.16 -3.89
CA TYR A 713 -13.82 28.46 -2.45
C TYR A 713 -15.23 28.68 -1.89
N ALA A 714 -16.11 29.37 -2.62
CA ALA A 714 -17.50 29.56 -2.22
C ALA A 714 -18.23 28.21 -2.07
N LEU A 715 -18.04 27.29 -3.02
CA LEU A 715 -18.55 25.92 -2.92
C LEU A 715 -17.98 25.18 -1.71
N ALA A 716 -16.68 25.31 -1.43
CA ALA A 716 -16.06 24.69 -0.25
C ALA A 716 -16.64 25.22 1.06
N THR A 717 -16.89 26.53 1.16
CA THR A 717 -17.55 27.16 2.32
C THR A 717 -18.97 26.61 2.50
N ALA A 718 -19.76 26.55 1.42
CA ALA A 718 -21.11 26.00 1.45
C ALA A 718 -21.14 24.52 1.92
N VAL A 719 -20.17 23.71 1.46
CA VAL A 719 -19.99 22.33 1.98
C VAL A 719 -19.72 22.34 3.49
N GLY A 720 -18.81 23.21 3.95
CA GLY A 720 -18.50 23.35 5.37
C GLY A 720 -19.70 23.73 6.24
N GLU A 721 -20.51 24.66 5.76
CA GLU A 721 -21.73 25.11 6.45
C GLU A 721 -22.79 24.01 6.50
N ALA A 722 -23.07 23.34 5.38
CA ALA A 722 -24.00 22.22 5.33
C ALA A 722 -23.58 21.09 6.29
N MET A 723 -22.28 20.76 6.32
CA MET A 723 -21.73 19.77 7.25
C MET A 723 -21.90 20.19 8.71
N ARG A 724 -21.63 21.47 9.06
CA ARG A 724 -21.80 21.97 10.44
C ARG A 724 -23.25 21.97 10.88
N LEU A 725 -24.17 22.36 10.00
CA LEU A 725 -25.62 22.36 10.28
C LEU A 725 -26.11 20.94 10.58
N ALA A 726 -25.72 19.96 9.77
CA ALA A 726 -26.06 18.55 9.99
C ALA A 726 -25.39 17.96 11.24
N ALA A 727 -24.22 18.49 11.64
CA ALA A 727 -23.45 17.98 12.76
C ALA A 727 -24.02 18.38 14.14
N GLY A 728 -24.65 19.55 14.24
CA GLY A 728 -25.18 20.10 15.51
C GLY A 728 -26.13 19.13 16.25
N PRO A 729 -27.21 18.64 15.62
CA PRO A 729 -28.15 17.71 16.24
C PRO A 729 -27.54 16.35 16.63
N LEU A 730 -26.41 15.97 16.01
CA LEU A 730 -25.76 14.68 16.21
C LEU A 730 -24.65 14.72 17.27
N GLY A 731 -24.38 15.89 17.87
CA GLY A 731 -23.23 16.06 18.78
C GLY A 731 -21.88 15.86 18.07
N VAL A 732 -21.84 16.07 16.74
CA VAL A 732 -20.64 15.89 15.91
C VAL A 732 -19.90 17.22 15.81
N ARG A 733 -18.57 17.18 15.86
CA ARG A 733 -17.73 18.36 15.64
C ARG A 733 -17.10 18.33 14.25
N VAL A 734 -17.30 19.40 13.49
CA VAL A 734 -16.68 19.58 12.16
C VAL A 734 -15.70 20.76 12.23
N LEU A 735 -14.44 20.50 11.90
CA LEU A 735 -13.37 21.49 11.80
C LEU A 735 -13.03 21.70 10.32
N GLY A 736 -12.80 22.95 9.91
CA GLY A 736 -12.61 23.33 8.50
C GLY A 736 -13.89 23.84 7.84
N PRO A 737 -13.91 24.07 6.51
CA PRO A 737 -12.87 23.69 5.55
C PRO A 737 -11.58 24.46 5.76
N ALA A 738 -10.46 23.75 5.84
CA ALA A 738 -9.12 24.34 5.92
C ALA A 738 -8.28 23.89 4.71
N PRO A 739 -7.28 24.68 4.26
CA PRO A 739 -6.32 24.22 3.27
C PRO A 739 -5.65 22.93 3.74
N ALA A 740 -5.57 21.92 2.86
CA ALA A 740 -4.76 20.74 3.15
C ALA A 740 -3.27 21.16 3.25
N PRO A 741 -2.42 20.44 4.00
CA PRO A 741 -0.99 20.75 4.11
C PRO A 741 -0.27 20.92 2.77
N LEU A 742 -0.73 20.20 1.74
CA LEU A 742 -0.43 20.48 0.34
C LEU A 742 -1.64 21.13 -0.34
N ALA A 743 -1.76 22.45 -0.20
CA ALA A 743 -2.92 23.22 -0.62
C ALA A 743 -3.12 23.27 -2.15
N LEU A 744 -2.05 23.12 -2.94
CA LEU A 744 -2.09 23.04 -4.40
C LEU A 744 -1.34 21.80 -4.89
N MET A 745 -1.99 20.97 -5.71
CA MET A 745 -1.38 19.77 -6.27
C MET A 745 -1.91 19.50 -7.66
N ALA A 746 -1.02 19.38 -8.64
CA ALA A 746 -1.35 19.11 -10.04
C ALA A 746 -2.44 20.05 -10.59
N GLY A 747 -2.32 21.36 -10.34
CA GLY A 747 -3.26 22.39 -10.81
C GLY A 747 -4.59 22.42 -10.06
N ARG A 748 -4.73 21.67 -8.96
CA ARG A 748 -5.96 21.62 -8.15
C ARG A 748 -5.73 22.10 -6.74
N ARG A 749 -6.60 22.99 -6.27
CA ARG A 749 -6.67 23.42 -4.87
C ARG A 749 -7.24 22.29 -4.02
N ARG A 750 -6.74 22.12 -2.80
CA ARG A 750 -7.11 21.05 -1.86
C ARG A 750 -7.48 21.64 -0.51
N LEU A 751 -8.69 21.32 -0.05
CA LEU A 751 -9.19 21.64 1.29
C LEU A 751 -9.66 20.37 1.98
N HIS A 752 -9.78 20.41 3.30
CA HIS A 752 -10.35 19.32 4.07
C HIS A 752 -11.23 19.80 5.23
N CYS A 753 -12.17 18.96 5.65
CA CYS A 753 -12.89 19.08 6.90
C CYS A 753 -12.61 17.85 7.76
N LEU A 754 -12.21 18.06 9.02
CA LEU A 754 -12.06 16.98 10.00
C LEU A 754 -13.36 16.85 10.79
N ILE A 755 -13.94 15.67 10.75
CA ILE A 755 -15.17 15.29 11.45
C ILE A 755 -14.79 14.44 12.66
N LYS A 756 -15.18 14.85 13.86
CA LYS A 756 -15.07 14.08 15.10
C LYS A 756 -16.46 13.67 15.57
N ALA A 757 -16.72 12.37 15.66
CA ALA A 757 -18.06 11.82 15.93
C ALA A 757 -18.01 10.58 16.84
N PRO A 758 -19.09 10.27 17.58
CA PRO A 758 -19.16 9.07 18.41
C PRO A 758 -19.15 7.77 17.58
N ASP A 759 -19.71 7.80 16.36
CA ASP A 759 -19.85 6.62 15.51
C ASP A 759 -19.66 6.91 14.00
N TRP A 760 -19.61 5.83 13.21
CA TRP A 760 -19.42 5.91 11.76
C TRP A 760 -20.67 6.39 11.00
N PRO A 761 -21.90 5.97 11.33
CA PRO A 761 -23.13 6.54 10.76
C PRO A 761 -23.19 8.07 10.81
N SER A 762 -22.91 8.71 11.95
CA SER A 762 -22.97 10.17 12.07
C SER A 762 -21.96 10.86 11.13
N ILE A 763 -20.76 10.30 10.97
CA ILE A 763 -19.76 10.83 10.01
C ILE A 763 -20.31 10.79 8.58
N ARG A 764 -20.93 9.67 8.20
CA ARG A 764 -21.51 9.51 6.85
C ARG A 764 -22.69 10.45 6.62
N GLN A 765 -23.54 10.65 7.63
CA GLN A 765 -24.67 11.58 7.56
C GLN A 765 -24.18 13.02 7.35
N VAL A 766 -23.21 13.48 8.15
CA VAL A 766 -22.59 14.79 7.99
C VAL A 766 -21.94 14.94 6.62
N TYR A 767 -21.21 13.92 6.16
CA TYR A 767 -20.60 13.93 4.82
C TYR A 767 -21.66 13.94 3.69
N SER A 768 -22.82 13.29 3.86
CA SER A 768 -23.92 13.33 2.89
C SER A 768 -24.42 14.75 2.66
N ALA A 769 -24.64 15.52 3.74
CA ALA A 769 -25.06 16.91 3.64
C ALA A 769 -24.05 17.76 2.84
N GLY A 770 -22.75 17.52 3.06
CA GLY A 770 -21.71 18.17 2.25
C GLY A 770 -21.71 17.75 0.78
N ARG A 771 -22.08 16.50 0.46
CA ARG A 771 -22.23 16.02 -0.93
C ARG A 771 -23.44 16.64 -1.62
N GLU A 772 -24.56 16.79 -0.91
CA GLU A 772 -25.79 17.40 -1.42
C GLU A 772 -25.57 18.87 -1.80
N ALA A 773 -24.78 19.59 -1.00
CA ALA A 773 -24.35 20.96 -1.32
C ALA A 773 -23.53 21.08 -2.64
N LEU A 774 -22.99 19.96 -3.16
CA LEU A 774 -22.26 19.89 -4.44
C LEU A 774 -23.08 19.29 -5.59
N SER A 775 -24.37 19.01 -5.41
CA SER A 775 -25.22 18.31 -6.39
C SER A 775 -25.22 18.92 -7.81
N GLY A 776 -24.94 20.21 -7.96
CA GLY A 776 -24.81 20.91 -9.26
C GLY A 776 -23.39 20.99 -9.84
N SER A 777 -22.34 20.51 -9.14
CA SER A 777 -20.94 20.70 -9.55
C SER A 777 -20.22 19.38 -9.84
N THR A 778 -19.79 19.21 -11.09
CA THR A 778 -18.97 18.05 -11.52
C THR A 778 -17.46 18.30 -11.44
N LYS A 779 -17.05 19.55 -11.24
CA LYS A 779 -15.63 19.96 -11.25
C LYS A 779 -14.95 19.78 -9.88
N VAL A 780 -15.73 19.71 -8.79
CA VAL A 780 -15.24 19.47 -7.42
C VAL A 780 -15.21 17.96 -7.15
N ARG A 781 -14.05 17.46 -6.74
CA ARG A 781 -13.91 16.10 -6.20
C ARG A 781 -14.08 16.18 -4.70
N PHE A 782 -15.04 15.43 -4.16
CA PHE A 782 -15.29 15.36 -2.73
C PHE A 782 -15.23 13.91 -2.28
N THR A 783 -14.36 13.60 -1.33
CA THR A 783 -14.07 12.23 -0.89
C THR A 783 -14.03 12.15 0.62
N LEU A 784 -14.39 10.99 1.19
CA LEU A 784 -14.36 10.73 2.62
C LEU A 784 -13.32 9.66 2.94
N ASP A 785 -12.37 9.99 3.81
CA ASP A 785 -11.47 9.02 4.43
C ASP A 785 -11.90 8.76 5.87
N LEU A 786 -12.31 7.52 6.16
CA LEU A 786 -12.77 7.09 7.48
C LEU A 786 -11.60 6.54 8.27
N ASP A 787 -11.46 6.95 9.53
CA ASP A 787 -10.29 6.61 10.36
C ASP A 787 -8.97 6.99 9.66
N PRO A 788 -8.76 8.27 9.32
CA PRO A 788 -7.53 8.72 8.67
C PRO A 788 -6.33 8.38 9.56
N VAL A 789 -5.33 7.73 8.96
CA VAL A 789 -4.05 7.47 9.61
C VAL A 789 -3.02 8.55 9.30
N ASP A 790 -3.20 9.30 8.22
CA ASP A 790 -2.39 10.46 7.86
C ASP A 790 -3.30 11.69 7.73
N MET A 791 -2.95 12.74 8.48
CA MET A 791 -3.67 14.01 8.52
C MET A 791 -3.12 15.01 7.47
N LEU A 792 -2.06 14.65 6.73
CA LEU A 792 -1.35 15.50 5.77
C LEU A 792 -1.91 15.50 4.33
#